data_AF-A0A381YWU6-F1
#
_entry.id   AF-A0A381YWU6-F1
#
_cell.length_a   1.000
_cell.length_b   1.000
_cell.length_c   1.000
_cell.angle_alpha   90.00
_cell.angle_beta   90.00
_cell.angle_gamma   90.00
#
_symmetry.space_group_name_H-M   'P 1'
#
loop_
_entity.id
_entity.type
_entity.pdbx_description
1 polymer ?
#
loop_
_entity_poly.entity_id
_entity_poly.type
_entity_poly.pdbx_seq_one_letter_code
_entity_poly.pdbx_strand_id
1 'polypeptide(L)'
;MGYTPLTLPPGDDDDDNNPTARVLGQDSNKEAPFIWKFEENGIRYGFGSGDQRNYVNVDSVLMNVQTWYHVATTFNGTDYKLYVNGEEVNNFTIGGGRVPYPTPVRYIGGARVGPGKFFGKIDEIRMWDYARTQEEIQETMNEELTGNEPGLLAYYPMDIHNQYLLDRSGNNYHGIMIGPMVKSRYFSDDCPEPDGTMLCPYPTIAGALENVQAWDRVIIRGGRYTEFIMNDGINWNNPVYNWDESLPHHQPFQPDPNPDFGGPPTNTITIEPYPNEKVIIDGTVSIDVDWEPYSHNGHSVFRAILDSAAIAHEIQRPFRDVYGVWIDDRYQIPALYPNIKNPTDPSYGGPNDHVPGTFWKVDAVQADLQYYPDREDSGLGRLALLDTLEEWAFDPQNEMLYIYADERYVPTSTNVRIRVLHRMLNIQYAANLEFRNIYFFGGSIELRGINVLVEDCNFEYLHDITLPAFRDHGALCAGLFGWNVDFINCVFSHIPFVYSLKIKGMFSLVENALLTNMDWYANPGGGGPALGRVCRYMTVENSKIGGVGGSKLMEYCRIEDFIDPCDCSGINRGAHGAVKSMTRYNWVINGPGANGMRFDGGTIGAGSRRGDIHHLVTLGQNRGMRLKGDYHEVYHLTSYDHIKRGIQLVEFKYAEPGELNQGIGMQGDYTPGNRHSVIKNTFMGIKTFTCPTPDCWPYPDSENDWNNPTDPFHLLEQGIWFSRALGMALPHNELADPWYKTLYAEDSSAIYTVEGYPYHPTDRTQDYDFRPRKGSSLID
;
A
#
# COMPACT_ATOMS: atom_id res chain seq x y z
N MET A 1 24.37 16.62 10.56
CA MET A 1 24.48 16.54 9.09
C MET A 1 23.09 16.59 8.45
N GLY A 2 22.91 17.29 7.32
CA GLY A 2 21.67 17.36 6.52
C GLY A 2 21.96 17.24 5.01
N TYR A 3 20.95 17.29 4.13
CA TYR A 3 21.12 17.24 2.67
C TYR A 3 20.51 18.48 2.01
N THR A 4 21.15 19.04 0.99
CA THR A 4 20.56 20.10 0.13
C THR A 4 20.30 19.56 -1.27
N PRO A 5 19.10 19.75 -1.85
CA PRO A 5 18.81 19.35 -3.23
C PRO A 5 19.63 20.13 -4.27
N LEU A 6 19.77 19.52 -5.46
CA LEU A 6 20.45 20.07 -6.65
C LEU A 6 19.76 21.32 -7.25
N THR A 7 18.47 21.50 -7.00
CA THR A 7 17.71 22.70 -7.41
C THR A 7 16.67 23.03 -6.34
N LEU A 8 16.66 24.27 -5.86
CA LEU A 8 15.47 24.80 -5.19
C LEU A 8 14.41 24.99 -6.28
N PRO A 9 13.12 24.61 -6.06
CA PRO A 9 12.07 24.93 -7.01
C PRO A 9 12.09 26.44 -7.31
N PRO A 10 11.98 26.88 -8.57
CA PRO A 10 11.79 28.28 -8.85
C PRO A 10 10.38 28.67 -8.39
N GLY A 11 10.27 29.44 -7.30
CA GLY A 11 9.03 30.12 -6.93
C GLY A 11 8.48 29.94 -5.51
N ASP A 12 9.30 29.77 -4.47
CA ASP A 12 8.84 30.08 -3.10
C ASP A 12 8.80 31.61 -2.94
N ASP A 13 7.65 32.19 -3.31
CA ASP A 13 7.29 33.55 -2.93
C ASP A 13 7.05 33.61 -1.41
N ASP A 14 7.68 34.58 -0.77
CA ASP A 14 7.52 34.99 0.64
C ASP A 14 6.07 35.44 0.93
N ASP A 15 5.09 34.53 1.00
CA ASP A 15 3.73 34.87 1.43
C ASP A 15 3.59 34.73 2.97
N ASP A 16 3.78 35.87 3.63
CA ASP A 16 4.11 36.07 5.04
C ASP A 16 2.93 35.92 6.04
N ASN A 17 1.93 35.06 5.77
CA ASN A 17 0.66 35.07 6.53
C ASN A 17 0.14 33.74 7.12
N ASN A 18 0.94 32.66 7.17
CA ASN A 18 0.53 31.45 7.90
C ASN A 18 1.18 31.35 9.30
N PRO A 19 0.42 31.49 10.41
CA PRO A 19 0.97 31.44 11.77
C PRO A 19 1.52 30.05 12.18
N THR A 20 1.23 28.97 11.44
CA THR A 20 1.82 27.63 11.69
C THR A 20 3.10 27.36 10.91
N ALA A 21 3.50 28.24 9.98
CA ALA A 21 4.77 28.13 9.24
C ALA A 21 6.00 28.65 10.02
N ARG A 22 5.81 29.23 11.21
CA ARG A 22 6.82 30.01 11.94
C ARG A 22 7.88 29.22 12.74
N VAL A 23 8.10 27.94 12.47
CA VAL A 23 9.04 27.09 13.26
C VAL A 23 10.16 26.48 12.40
N LEU A 24 10.35 27.00 11.19
CA LEU A 24 11.61 26.90 10.45
C LEU A 24 12.37 28.20 10.68
N GLY A 25 13.68 28.14 10.89
CA GLY A 25 14.54 29.29 10.64
C GLY A 25 14.56 29.58 9.14
N GLN A 26 13.47 30.09 8.57
CA GLN A 26 13.43 30.56 7.18
C GLN A 26 14.31 31.80 6.99
N ASP A 27 14.58 32.54 8.07
CA ASP A 27 15.62 33.55 8.07
C ASP A 27 16.98 32.84 8.02
N SER A 28 17.48 32.64 6.81
CA SER A 28 18.76 31.98 6.55
C SER A 28 19.92 32.71 7.25
N ASN A 29 19.76 33.99 7.61
CA ASN A 29 20.74 34.74 8.39
C ASN A 29 20.75 34.35 9.88
N LYS A 30 19.76 33.60 10.37
CA LYS A 30 19.65 33.11 11.76
C LYS A 30 19.70 31.58 11.83
N GLU A 31 20.25 30.93 10.82
CA GLU A 31 20.38 29.49 10.82
C GLU A 31 21.40 29.03 11.89
N ALA A 32 21.07 27.93 12.59
CA ALA A 32 22.01 27.28 13.51
C ALA A 32 23.25 26.79 12.74
N PRO A 33 24.41 26.61 13.39
CA PRO A 33 25.57 25.98 12.76
C PRO A 33 25.20 24.64 12.10
N PHE A 34 25.65 24.41 10.88
CA PHE A 34 25.25 23.25 10.09
C PHE A 34 26.41 22.64 9.29
N ILE A 35 26.25 21.34 9.01
CA ILE A 35 27.08 20.56 8.07
C ILE A 35 26.09 19.81 7.18
N TRP A 36 26.15 20.01 5.87
CA TRP A 36 25.27 19.37 4.89
C TRP A 36 26.10 18.60 3.86
N LYS A 37 25.65 17.40 3.48
CA LYS A 37 26.10 16.76 2.25
C LYS A 37 25.55 17.60 1.09
N PHE A 38 26.45 18.11 0.27
CA PHE A 38 26.16 18.99 -0.85
C PHE A 38 26.45 18.25 -2.15
N GLU A 39 25.47 18.25 -3.07
CA GLU A 39 25.55 17.52 -4.34
C GLU A 39 25.98 16.04 -4.17
N GLU A 40 26.72 15.50 -5.14
CA GLU A 40 27.10 14.08 -5.16
C GLU A 40 28.18 13.77 -4.12
N ASN A 41 29.24 14.57 -4.04
CA ASN A 41 30.44 14.27 -3.25
C ASN A 41 30.99 15.47 -2.44
N GLY A 42 30.21 16.53 -2.25
CA GLY A 42 30.62 17.76 -1.55
C GLY A 42 30.09 17.87 -0.12
N ILE A 43 30.66 18.82 0.63
CA ILE A 43 30.18 19.25 1.95
C ILE A 43 29.94 20.76 1.92
N ARG A 44 28.79 21.19 2.43
CA ARG A 44 28.50 22.58 2.76
C ARG A 44 28.48 22.75 4.28
N TYR A 45 29.15 23.77 4.79
CA TYR A 45 29.11 24.10 6.22
C TYR A 45 29.03 25.61 6.43
N GLY A 46 28.43 26.03 7.56
CA GLY A 46 28.08 27.42 7.77
C GLY A 46 27.27 27.70 9.04
N PHE A 47 26.96 28.98 9.26
CA PHE A 47 26.06 29.49 10.30
C PHE A 47 25.46 30.84 9.89
N GLY A 48 24.33 31.23 10.50
CA GLY A 48 23.79 32.58 10.40
C GLY A 48 24.35 33.52 11.49
N SER A 49 24.71 34.76 11.17
CA SER A 49 25.20 35.78 12.13
C SER A 49 24.11 36.76 12.63
N GLY A 50 22.86 36.53 12.24
CA GLY A 50 21.69 37.39 12.50
C GLY A 50 21.39 38.38 11.38
N ASP A 51 22.43 38.84 10.68
CA ASP A 51 22.36 39.79 9.57
C ASP A 51 22.78 39.18 8.23
N GLN A 52 23.50 38.07 8.26
CA GLN A 52 23.99 37.37 7.07
C GLN A 52 24.08 35.86 7.31
N ARG A 53 23.81 35.06 6.26
CA ARG A 53 24.16 33.64 6.20
C ARG A 53 25.62 33.48 5.74
N ASN A 54 26.46 32.86 6.57
CA ASN A 54 27.88 32.66 6.28
C ASN A 54 28.12 31.17 6.03
N TYR A 55 28.43 30.78 4.80
CA TYR A 55 28.65 29.38 4.43
C TYR A 55 29.62 29.23 3.26
N VAL A 56 30.16 28.02 3.10
CA VAL A 56 31.00 27.62 1.96
C VAL A 56 30.60 26.24 1.46
N ASN A 57 30.73 26.01 0.16
CA ASN A 57 30.63 24.69 -0.47
C ASN A 57 32.03 24.18 -0.78
N VAL A 58 32.31 22.93 -0.44
CA VAL A 58 33.57 22.26 -0.72
C VAL A 58 33.24 20.98 -1.49
N ASP A 59 33.55 20.97 -2.78
CA ASP A 59 33.21 19.86 -3.67
C ASP A 59 34.28 18.76 -3.64
N SER A 60 33.93 17.54 -4.09
CA SER A 60 34.90 16.44 -4.28
C SER A 60 35.68 16.02 -3.02
N VAL A 61 35.01 15.98 -1.87
CA VAL A 61 35.61 15.54 -0.59
C VAL A 61 35.16 14.14 -0.15
N LEU A 62 34.02 13.64 -0.66
CA LEU A 62 33.50 12.30 -0.38
C LEU A 62 33.60 11.42 -1.64
N MET A 63 34.79 10.92 -1.95
CA MET A 63 35.11 10.36 -3.27
C MET A 63 34.57 8.95 -3.55
N ASN A 64 34.33 8.17 -2.49
CA ASN A 64 33.87 6.79 -2.58
C ASN A 64 32.48 6.64 -1.95
N VAL A 65 31.60 5.89 -2.64
CA VAL A 65 30.32 5.43 -2.09
C VAL A 65 30.51 4.28 -1.10
N GLN A 66 29.50 4.00 -0.27
CA GLN A 66 29.51 2.89 0.69
C GLN A 66 30.73 2.88 1.64
N THR A 67 31.29 4.05 1.92
CA THR A 67 32.46 4.23 2.79
C THR A 67 32.11 5.17 3.94
N TRP A 68 32.57 4.85 5.15
CA TRP A 68 32.45 5.75 6.29
C TRP A 68 33.45 6.90 6.19
N TYR A 69 32.99 8.11 6.50
CA TYR A 69 33.83 9.31 6.61
C TYR A 69 33.59 9.96 7.97
N HIS A 70 34.67 10.35 8.63
CA HIS A 70 34.57 11.29 9.75
C HIS A 70 34.57 12.71 9.19
N VAL A 71 33.52 13.48 9.46
CA VAL A 71 33.39 14.88 9.01
C VAL A 71 33.20 15.78 10.23
N ALA A 72 34.09 16.75 10.39
CA ALA A 72 34.04 17.71 11.49
C ALA A 72 34.24 19.15 10.99
N THR A 73 33.65 20.11 11.70
CA THR A 73 33.88 21.53 11.45
C THR A 73 34.14 22.27 12.74
N THR A 74 35.07 23.23 12.73
CA THR A 74 35.44 23.99 13.94
C THR A 74 35.46 25.48 13.63
N PHE A 75 34.92 26.31 14.53
CA PHE A 75 34.96 27.76 14.37
C PHE A 75 35.52 28.44 15.63
N ASN A 76 36.66 29.11 15.50
CA ASN A 76 37.34 29.78 16.62
C ASN A 76 37.05 31.31 16.69
N GLY A 77 36.05 31.78 15.94
CA GLY A 77 35.76 33.22 15.78
C GLY A 77 36.48 33.88 14.60
N THR A 78 37.50 33.24 14.02
CA THR A 78 38.24 33.72 12.84
C THR A 78 38.25 32.68 11.73
N ASP A 79 38.77 31.49 12.02
CA ASP A 79 38.87 30.36 11.09
C ASP A 79 37.65 29.46 11.26
N TYR A 80 36.92 29.21 10.17
CA TYR A 80 35.92 28.14 10.11
C TYR A 80 36.46 27.02 9.24
N LYS A 81 36.88 25.92 9.85
CA LYS A 81 37.57 24.82 9.18
C LYS A 81 36.68 23.61 8.97
N LEU A 82 36.94 22.87 7.88
CA LEU A 82 36.37 21.56 7.59
C LEU A 82 37.46 20.51 7.59
N TYR A 83 37.19 19.43 8.31
CA TYR A 83 38.03 18.25 8.39
C TYR A 83 37.31 17.03 7.83
N VAL A 84 38.00 16.24 7.01
CA VAL A 84 37.52 14.94 6.53
C VAL A 84 38.57 13.89 6.86
N ASN A 85 38.16 12.84 7.59
CA ASN A 85 39.04 11.79 8.13
C ASN A 85 40.23 12.36 8.92
N GLY A 86 39.98 13.44 9.67
CA GLY A 86 40.97 14.09 10.53
C GLY A 86 41.90 15.07 9.80
N GLU A 87 41.82 15.20 8.47
CA GLU A 87 42.65 16.11 7.69
C GLU A 87 41.90 17.40 7.34
N GLU A 88 42.55 18.56 7.49
CA GLU A 88 42.00 19.85 7.07
C GLU A 88 41.87 19.90 5.55
N VAL A 89 40.64 19.96 5.04
CA VAL A 89 40.37 20.05 3.58
C VAL A 89 39.95 21.46 3.15
N ASN A 90 39.51 22.30 4.08
CA ASN A 90 39.12 23.69 3.80
C ASN A 90 39.18 24.58 5.05
N ASN A 91 39.52 25.85 4.85
CA ASN A 91 39.38 26.92 5.86
C ASN A 91 38.69 28.15 5.26
N PHE A 92 37.48 28.43 5.73
CA PHE A 92 36.68 29.58 5.37
C PHE A 92 36.88 30.74 6.36
N THR A 93 37.73 31.70 5.98
CA THR A 93 38.12 32.85 6.83
C THR A 93 37.25 34.09 6.65
N ILE A 94 36.36 34.12 5.65
CA ILE A 94 35.48 35.26 5.36
C ILE A 94 34.42 35.47 6.47
N GLY A 95 34.15 34.45 7.28
CA GLY A 95 33.33 34.55 8.50
C GLY A 95 34.04 35.17 9.71
N GLY A 96 35.32 35.57 9.59
CA GLY A 96 36.10 36.07 10.72
C GLY A 96 35.51 37.33 11.37
N GLY A 97 35.42 37.31 12.70
CA GLY A 97 34.83 38.38 13.51
C GLY A 97 33.31 38.35 13.62
N ARG A 98 32.63 37.38 12.96
CA ARG A 98 31.19 37.13 13.12
C ARG A 98 30.94 36.18 14.28
N VAL A 99 29.78 36.31 14.90
CA VAL A 99 29.30 35.42 15.97
C VAL A 99 28.09 34.65 15.46
N PRO A 100 28.03 33.32 15.62
CA PRO A 100 26.84 32.55 15.30
C PRO A 100 25.63 33.07 16.08
N TYR A 101 24.52 33.28 15.38
CA TYR A 101 23.25 33.63 15.99
C TYR A 101 22.80 32.48 16.91
N PRO A 102 22.21 32.76 18.10
CA PRO A 102 21.90 31.74 19.09
C PRO A 102 20.63 30.93 18.74
N THR A 103 20.57 30.39 17.52
CA THR A 103 19.53 29.42 17.10
C THR A 103 19.97 28.02 17.48
N PRO A 104 19.15 27.25 18.22
CA PRO A 104 19.48 25.86 18.56
C PRO A 104 19.56 24.95 17.33
N VAL A 105 20.50 24.00 17.35
CA VAL A 105 20.50 22.88 16.40
C VAL A 105 19.34 21.96 16.75
N ARG A 106 18.42 21.72 15.79
CA ARG A 106 17.17 20.98 16.04
C ARG A 106 17.08 19.63 15.35
N TYR A 107 17.91 19.40 14.33
CA TYR A 107 17.74 18.25 13.44
C TYR A 107 19.07 17.60 13.07
N ILE A 108 19.03 16.28 12.94
CA ILE A 108 20.08 15.41 12.44
C ILE A 108 19.46 14.58 11.32
N GLY A 109 20.15 14.43 10.19
CA GLY A 109 19.70 13.60 9.08
C GLY A 109 18.67 14.25 8.15
N GLY A 110 18.30 15.51 8.36
CA GLY A 110 17.46 16.27 7.43
C GLY A 110 16.64 17.40 8.08
N ALA A 111 15.70 17.97 7.33
CA ALA A 111 14.75 18.98 7.83
C ALA A 111 13.36 18.38 8.12
N ARG A 112 12.62 18.96 9.08
CA ARG A 112 11.24 18.54 9.40
C ARG A 112 10.22 18.90 8.31
N VAL A 113 10.47 19.99 7.57
CA VAL A 113 9.63 20.48 6.48
C VAL A 113 10.57 21.02 5.39
N GLY A 114 10.28 20.72 4.12
CA GLY A 114 11.10 21.08 2.95
C GLY A 114 11.96 19.93 2.41
N PRO A 115 12.51 20.06 1.19
CA PRO A 115 13.34 19.04 0.57
C PRO A 115 14.75 19.02 1.22
N GLY A 116 15.19 17.87 1.72
CA GLY A 116 16.50 17.76 2.37
C GLY A 116 16.63 16.60 3.35
N LYS A 117 16.52 15.36 2.87
CA LYS A 117 16.75 14.14 3.67
C LYS A 117 18.15 13.59 3.38
N PHE A 118 18.89 13.24 4.41
CA PHE A 118 20.17 12.56 4.24
C PHE A 118 19.94 11.09 3.90
N PHE A 119 20.51 10.65 2.78
CA PHE A 119 20.50 9.25 2.35
C PHE A 119 21.85 8.62 2.68
N GLY A 120 21.88 7.84 3.75
CA GLY A 120 23.09 7.19 4.24
C GLY A 120 22.99 6.78 5.71
N LYS A 121 24.12 6.38 6.27
CA LYS A 121 24.27 6.05 7.70
C LYS A 121 24.99 7.19 8.41
N ILE A 122 24.61 7.48 9.65
CA ILE A 122 25.29 8.44 10.52
C ILE A 122 25.54 7.74 11.85
N ASP A 123 26.70 8.00 12.44
CA ASP A 123 27.07 7.50 13.76
C ASP A 123 27.91 8.57 14.49
N GLU A 124 28.08 8.40 15.81
CA GLU A 124 29.04 9.15 16.62
C GLU A 124 28.92 10.69 16.53
N ILE A 125 27.72 11.24 16.69
CA ILE A 125 27.50 12.68 16.58
C ILE A 125 27.93 13.39 17.85
N ARG A 126 28.81 14.37 17.70
CA ARG A 126 29.41 15.13 18.80
C ARG A 126 29.27 16.63 18.57
N MET A 127 28.96 17.38 19.63
CA MET A 127 28.94 18.84 19.63
C MET A 127 29.74 19.36 20.82
N TRP A 128 30.63 20.32 20.59
CA TRP A 128 31.51 20.90 21.59
C TRP A 128 31.28 22.41 21.72
N ASP A 129 31.57 22.97 22.89
CA ASP A 129 31.47 24.42 23.16
C ASP A 129 32.72 25.20 22.75
N TYR A 130 33.78 24.52 22.29
CA TYR A 130 35.01 25.11 21.82
C TYR A 130 35.47 24.52 20.47
N ALA A 131 36.34 25.27 19.79
CA ALA A 131 36.96 24.83 18.55
C ALA A 131 38.11 23.85 18.85
N ARG A 132 37.88 22.55 18.61
CA ARG A 132 38.90 21.50 18.75
C ARG A 132 40.03 21.68 17.73
N THR A 133 41.26 21.28 18.08
CA THR A 133 42.38 21.27 17.12
C THR A 133 42.33 20.05 16.21
N GLN A 134 43.13 20.06 15.13
CA GLN A 134 43.24 18.91 14.23
C GLN A 134 43.74 17.66 14.98
N GLU A 135 44.73 17.83 15.86
CA GLU A 135 45.30 16.76 16.66
C GLU A 135 44.27 16.16 17.62
N GLU A 136 43.48 16.99 18.31
CA GLU A 136 42.41 16.52 19.19
C GLU A 136 41.32 15.74 18.42
N ILE A 137 40.99 16.18 17.19
CA ILE A 137 40.06 15.47 16.32
C ILE A 137 40.64 14.10 15.93
N GLN A 138 41.89 14.07 15.44
CA GLN A 138 42.56 12.84 15.02
C GLN A 138 42.70 11.83 16.17
N GLU A 139 42.93 12.29 17.40
CA GLU A 139 43.05 11.44 18.58
C GLU A 139 41.77 10.68 18.90
N THR A 140 40.60 11.30 18.68
CA THR A 140 39.31 10.77 19.17
C THR A 140 38.33 10.36 18.07
N MET A 141 38.61 10.63 16.79
CA MET A 141 37.66 10.39 15.70
C MET A 141 37.26 8.93 15.48
N ASN A 142 38.08 7.98 15.97
CA ASN A 142 37.85 6.54 15.84
C ASN A 142 37.52 5.84 17.17
N GLU A 143 37.24 6.61 18.23
CA GLU A 143 37.00 6.09 19.58
C GLU A 143 35.58 6.46 20.05
N GLU A 144 34.88 5.54 20.71
CA GLU A 144 33.66 5.88 21.47
C GLU A 144 34.02 6.74 22.68
N LEU A 145 33.23 7.77 22.94
CA LEU A 145 33.47 8.70 24.05
C LEU A 145 32.75 8.24 25.32
N THR A 146 33.24 8.69 26.47
CA THR A 146 32.62 8.42 27.78
C THR A 146 31.46 9.36 28.10
N GLY A 147 31.38 10.50 27.40
CA GLY A 147 30.34 11.52 27.57
C GLY A 147 30.67 12.59 28.61
N ASN A 148 31.77 12.46 29.36
CA ASN A 148 32.18 13.42 30.39
C ASN A 148 33.39 14.27 29.97
N GLU A 149 33.70 14.29 28.68
CA GLU A 149 34.82 15.05 28.15
C GLU A 149 34.61 16.57 28.35
N PRO A 150 35.63 17.34 28.76
CA PRO A 150 35.49 18.77 29.02
C PRO A 150 35.00 19.55 27.79
N GLY A 151 33.88 20.26 27.90
CA GLY A 151 33.32 21.08 26.81
C GLY A 151 32.43 20.31 25.82
N LEU A 152 32.18 19.01 26.05
CA LEU A 152 31.23 18.24 25.26
C LEU A 152 29.80 18.64 25.63
N LEU A 153 29.05 19.17 24.66
CA LEU A 153 27.68 19.66 24.84
C LEU A 153 26.63 18.61 24.53
N ALA A 154 26.85 17.78 23.53
CA ALA A 154 25.94 16.72 23.13
C ALA A 154 26.73 15.57 22.50
N TYR A 155 26.35 14.33 22.84
CA TYR A 155 26.94 13.13 22.27
C TYR A 155 25.89 12.07 22.02
N TYR A 156 25.72 11.70 20.75
CA TYR A 156 24.77 10.68 20.31
C TYR A 156 25.54 9.50 19.67
N PRO A 157 25.83 8.44 20.44
CA PRO A 157 26.35 7.17 19.92
C PRO A 157 25.27 6.30 19.27
N MET A 158 24.10 6.89 18.99
CA MET A 158 22.91 6.22 18.46
C MET A 158 22.22 5.21 19.40
N ASP A 159 22.44 5.32 20.72
CA ASP A 159 21.71 4.55 21.74
C ASP A 159 20.23 4.94 21.87
N ILE A 160 19.32 3.96 22.00
CA ILE A 160 17.88 4.19 22.17
C ILE A 160 17.42 3.77 23.57
N HIS A 161 16.54 4.58 24.17
CA HIS A 161 15.75 4.17 25.34
C HIS A 161 14.33 4.75 25.27
N ASN A 162 13.32 3.87 25.40
CA ASN A 162 11.90 4.20 25.24
C ASN A 162 11.63 4.96 23.93
N GLN A 163 11.25 6.23 24.02
CA GLN A 163 10.92 7.06 22.87
C GLN A 163 12.09 7.92 22.35
N TYR A 164 13.28 7.79 22.94
CA TYR A 164 14.36 8.76 22.79
C TYR A 164 15.66 8.15 22.25
N LEU A 165 16.36 8.95 21.43
CA LEU A 165 17.78 8.80 21.15
C LEU A 165 18.57 9.47 22.28
N LEU A 166 19.43 8.72 22.97
CA LEU A 166 20.10 9.21 24.16
C LEU A 166 21.29 10.12 23.83
N ASP A 167 21.23 11.34 24.36
CA ASP A 167 22.41 12.16 24.62
C ASP A 167 23.19 11.64 25.84
N ARG A 168 24.44 11.24 25.62
CA ARG A 168 25.38 10.71 26.63
C ARG A 168 26.28 11.78 27.25
N SER A 169 26.19 13.05 26.85
CA SER A 169 27.04 14.14 27.38
C SER A 169 26.72 14.58 28.82
N GLY A 170 25.70 13.99 29.44
CA GLY A 170 25.17 14.39 30.75
C GLY A 170 24.25 15.63 30.72
N ASN A 171 24.09 16.29 29.58
CA ASN A 171 23.24 17.48 29.43
C ASN A 171 21.77 17.16 29.10
N ASN A 172 21.44 15.88 28.85
CA ASN A 172 20.09 15.37 28.59
C ASN A 172 19.39 16.02 27.37
N TYR A 173 20.14 16.36 26.32
CA TYR A 173 19.59 16.79 25.04
C TYR A 173 19.07 15.59 24.22
N HIS A 174 18.26 14.71 24.82
CA HIS A 174 17.78 13.52 24.13
C HIS A 174 16.98 13.87 22.85
N GLY A 175 17.23 13.11 21.79
CA GLY A 175 16.59 13.30 20.49
C GLY A 175 15.30 12.48 20.35
N ILE A 176 14.42 12.90 19.44
CA ILE A 176 13.26 12.10 19.01
C ILE A 176 13.53 11.63 17.58
N MET A 177 13.48 10.32 17.34
CA MET A 177 13.66 9.76 16.00
C MET A 177 12.38 9.84 15.17
N ILE A 178 12.52 10.32 13.93
CA ILE A 178 11.44 10.41 12.95
C ILE A 178 11.96 9.92 11.60
N GLY A 179 11.73 8.65 11.28
CA GLY A 179 12.15 8.05 10.01
C GLY A 179 13.34 7.09 10.09
N PRO A 180 14.53 7.49 10.61
CA PRO A 180 15.69 6.62 10.62
C PRO A 180 15.52 5.44 11.58
N MET A 181 16.33 4.41 11.37
CA MET A 181 16.48 3.26 12.27
C MET A 181 17.89 3.26 12.82
N VAL A 182 18.03 2.86 14.07
CA VAL A 182 19.35 2.46 14.57
C VAL A 182 19.63 1.06 14.02
N LYS A 183 20.86 0.84 13.55
CA LYS A 183 21.26 -0.46 13.04
C LYS A 183 22.13 -1.12 14.10
N SER A 184 21.56 -2.09 14.82
CA SER A 184 22.37 -2.94 15.69
C SER A 184 23.32 -3.80 14.87
N ARG A 185 24.58 -3.87 15.31
CA ARG A 185 25.53 -4.85 14.80
C ARG A 185 25.27 -6.16 15.53
N TYR A 186 24.62 -7.08 14.83
CA TYR A 186 24.45 -8.44 15.32
C TYR A 186 25.67 -9.25 14.92
N PHE A 187 26.22 -9.98 15.89
CA PHE A 187 27.27 -10.96 15.69
C PHE A 187 27.10 -12.06 16.74
N SER A 188 27.70 -13.22 16.50
CA SER A 188 27.72 -14.31 17.49
C SER A 188 29.14 -14.48 18.03
N ASP A 189 29.30 -15.05 19.22
CA ASP A 189 30.64 -15.31 19.78
C ASP A 189 31.51 -16.15 18.84
N ASP A 190 30.89 -17.07 18.10
CA ASP A 190 31.54 -17.94 17.11
C ASP A 190 31.77 -17.27 15.74
N CYS A 191 31.12 -16.12 15.49
CA CYS A 191 31.20 -15.35 14.25
C CYS A 191 31.04 -13.84 14.59
N PRO A 192 32.12 -13.20 15.10
CA PRO A 192 32.12 -11.79 15.49
C PRO A 192 32.07 -10.84 14.29
N GLU A 193 32.50 -11.32 13.12
CA GLU A 193 32.52 -10.57 11.85
C GLU A 193 31.79 -11.40 10.78
N PRO A 194 30.45 -11.35 10.71
CA PRO A 194 29.67 -12.06 9.70
C PRO A 194 30.13 -11.77 8.28
N ASP A 195 30.47 -12.81 7.53
CA ASP A 195 30.94 -12.73 6.13
C ASP A 195 29.91 -13.29 5.12
N GLY A 196 28.79 -13.83 5.63
CA GLY A 196 27.72 -14.40 4.82
C GLY A 196 27.94 -15.84 4.39
N THR A 197 29.05 -16.47 4.81
CA THR A 197 29.28 -17.89 4.57
C THR A 197 28.39 -18.74 5.48
N MET A 198 28.23 -20.04 5.15
CA MET A 198 27.51 -20.97 6.02
C MET A 198 28.17 -21.16 7.40
N LEU A 199 29.47 -20.84 7.55
CA LEU A 199 30.20 -20.93 8.80
C LEU A 199 30.08 -19.66 9.64
N CYS A 200 29.93 -18.51 8.99
CA CYS A 200 29.81 -17.20 9.63
C CYS A 200 28.68 -16.38 8.96
N PRO A 201 27.42 -16.86 9.05
CA PRO A 201 26.31 -16.28 8.31
C PRO A 201 25.93 -14.91 8.86
N TYR A 202 25.34 -14.07 8.01
CA TYR A 202 24.68 -12.86 8.49
C TYR A 202 23.53 -13.25 9.44
N PRO A 203 23.46 -12.67 10.65
CA PRO A 203 22.40 -12.96 11.61
C PRO A 203 21.05 -12.33 11.24
N THR A 204 21.05 -11.38 10.30
CA THR A 204 19.86 -10.66 9.83
C THR A 204 19.80 -10.65 8.31
N ILE A 205 18.58 -10.70 7.76
CA ILE A 205 18.32 -10.55 6.32
C ILE A 205 18.78 -9.16 5.87
N ALA A 206 18.48 -8.12 6.66
CA ALA A 206 18.92 -6.76 6.34
C ALA A 206 20.46 -6.66 6.24
N GLY A 207 21.20 -7.33 7.13
CA GLY A 207 22.68 -7.36 7.08
C GLY A 207 23.22 -8.06 5.83
N ALA A 208 22.58 -9.14 5.39
CA ALA A 208 22.91 -9.77 4.11
C ALA A 208 22.69 -8.81 2.94
N LEU A 209 21.54 -8.14 2.89
CA LEU A 209 21.17 -7.20 1.81
C LEU A 209 22.03 -5.93 1.74
N GLU A 210 22.81 -5.62 2.78
CA GLU A 210 23.80 -4.55 2.72
C GLU A 210 25.07 -4.93 1.97
N ASN A 211 25.36 -6.24 1.90
CA ASN A 211 26.61 -6.78 1.37
C ASN A 211 26.42 -7.54 0.05
N VAL A 212 25.17 -7.74 -0.39
CA VAL A 212 24.89 -8.41 -1.67
C VAL A 212 25.47 -7.65 -2.86
N GLN A 213 26.00 -8.41 -3.79
CA GLN A 213 26.49 -7.98 -5.08
C GLN A 213 25.63 -8.61 -6.19
N ALA A 214 25.76 -8.05 -7.39
CA ALA A 214 25.25 -8.67 -8.61
C ALA A 214 25.58 -10.17 -8.64
N TRP A 215 24.58 -11.01 -8.94
CA TRP A 215 24.63 -12.48 -8.99
C TRP A 215 24.53 -13.25 -7.67
N ASP A 216 24.46 -12.55 -6.54
CA ASP A 216 24.40 -13.25 -5.25
C ASP A 216 23.07 -13.97 -5.04
N ARG A 217 23.16 -15.08 -4.30
CA ARG A 217 22.00 -15.79 -3.74
C ARG A 217 22.02 -15.67 -2.22
N VAL A 218 21.02 -15.01 -1.66
CA VAL A 218 20.79 -14.93 -0.22
C VAL A 218 19.94 -16.12 0.19
N ILE A 219 20.56 -17.07 0.87
CA ILE A 219 19.89 -18.28 1.37
C ILE A 219 19.53 -18.09 2.85
N ILE A 220 18.23 -18.12 3.16
CA ILE A 220 17.70 -17.86 4.51
C ILE A 220 17.33 -19.19 5.18
N ARG A 221 17.80 -19.43 6.41
CA ARG A 221 17.40 -20.62 7.17
C ARG A 221 15.95 -20.51 7.66
N GLY A 222 15.32 -21.65 7.90
CA GLY A 222 13.93 -21.72 8.37
C GLY A 222 13.76 -21.01 9.71
N GLY A 223 12.76 -20.16 9.80
CA GLY A 223 12.55 -19.33 10.98
C GLY A 223 11.54 -18.21 10.75
N ARG A 224 11.30 -17.47 11.82
CA ARG A 224 10.45 -16.29 11.86
C ARG A 224 11.32 -15.10 12.24
N TYR A 225 11.46 -14.16 11.32
CA TYR A 225 12.41 -13.06 11.37
C TYR A 225 11.64 -11.77 11.61
N THR A 226 11.69 -11.26 12.84
CA THR A 226 11.21 -9.91 13.16
C THR A 226 12.27 -8.90 12.69
N GLU A 227 12.16 -8.44 11.45
CA GLU A 227 13.10 -7.48 10.87
C GLU A 227 12.39 -6.38 10.09
N PHE A 228 12.85 -5.14 10.30
CA PHE A 228 12.40 -3.98 9.55
C PHE A 228 13.43 -3.67 8.47
N ILE A 229 13.23 -4.21 7.27
CA ILE A 229 14.16 -4.11 6.14
C ILE A 229 13.91 -2.79 5.41
N MET A 230 14.74 -1.77 5.68
CA MET A 230 14.68 -0.48 4.99
C MET A 230 15.98 -0.29 4.19
N ASN A 231 15.88 -0.34 2.86
CA ASN A 231 17.02 -0.24 1.97
C ASN A 231 16.69 0.61 0.73
N ASP A 232 17.29 1.79 0.63
CA ASP A 232 17.22 2.61 -0.58
C ASP A 232 18.42 2.24 -1.46
N GLY A 233 18.18 1.37 -2.45
CA GLY A 233 19.14 0.94 -3.45
C GLY A 233 19.63 -0.51 -3.26
N ILE A 234 19.25 -1.40 -4.18
CA ILE A 234 19.83 -2.75 -4.31
C ILE A 234 20.22 -2.98 -5.78
N ASN A 235 21.48 -3.33 -6.03
CA ASN A 235 22.02 -3.52 -7.39
C ASN A 235 21.76 -2.31 -8.31
N TRP A 236 21.68 -1.10 -7.73
CA TRP A 236 21.11 0.08 -8.37
C TRP A 236 22.12 0.96 -9.10
N ASN A 237 23.41 0.79 -8.78
CA ASN A 237 24.52 1.68 -9.15
C ASN A 237 25.12 1.36 -10.53
N ASN A 238 24.35 0.78 -11.44
CA ASN A 238 24.77 0.58 -12.82
C ASN A 238 24.42 1.82 -13.67
N PRO A 239 25.38 2.43 -14.40
CA PRO A 239 25.12 3.60 -15.26
C PRO A 239 24.05 3.39 -16.33
N VAL A 240 23.72 2.14 -16.66
CA VAL A 240 22.64 1.79 -17.60
C VAL A 240 21.25 2.06 -17.00
N TYR A 241 21.10 2.05 -15.68
CA TYR A 241 19.84 2.33 -15.02
C TYR A 241 19.63 3.84 -14.88
N ASN A 242 18.53 4.33 -15.45
CA ASN A 242 18.12 5.72 -15.28
C ASN A 242 17.03 5.81 -14.21
N TRP A 243 17.32 6.50 -13.12
CA TRP A 243 16.42 6.66 -11.97
C TRP A 243 15.74 8.05 -11.92
N ASP A 244 15.89 8.91 -12.93
CA ASP A 244 15.37 10.29 -12.94
C ASP A 244 13.83 10.37 -12.82
N GLU A 245 13.37 11.01 -11.74
CA GLU A 245 11.96 11.20 -11.40
C GLU A 245 11.32 12.42 -12.08
N SER A 246 12.09 13.28 -12.76
CA SER A 246 11.64 14.56 -13.33
C SER A 246 11.07 14.49 -14.76
N LEU A 247 11.12 13.33 -15.41
CA LEU A 247 10.67 13.18 -16.79
C LEU A 247 9.12 13.17 -16.90
N PRO A 248 8.52 14.04 -17.74
CA PRO A 248 7.09 13.98 -18.03
C PRO A 248 6.82 12.64 -18.71
N HIS A 249 5.93 11.84 -18.10
CA HIS A 249 5.61 10.42 -18.38
C HIS A 249 6.24 9.35 -17.46
N HIS A 250 6.96 9.69 -16.39
CA HIS A 250 7.37 8.75 -15.32
C HIS A 250 8.02 7.44 -15.84
N GLN A 251 9.03 7.54 -16.72
CA GLN A 251 9.72 6.39 -17.31
C GLN A 251 11.24 6.60 -17.31
N PRO A 252 12.03 5.59 -16.89
CA PRO A 252 13.38 5.38 -17.40
C PRO A 252 13.29 5.06 -18.90
N PHE A 253 13.76 5.97 -19.74
CA PHE A 253 14.02 5.69 -21.16
C PHE A 253 15.27 4.80 -21.27
N GLN A 254 15.14 3.59 -21.83
CA GLN A 254 16.26 2.73 -22.24
C GLN A 254 16.94 3.33 -23.49
N PRO A 255 18.24 3.68 -23.47
CA PRO A 255 19.01 3.91 -24.68
C PRO A 255 19.76 2.62 -25.06
N ASP A 256 19.08 1.51 -25.26
CA ASP A 256 19.65 0.40 -26.04
C ASP A 256 18.58 -0.26 -26.94
N PRO A 257 18.69 -0.13 -28.27
CA PRO A 257 17.82 -0.79 -29.23
C PRO A 257 18.18 -2.26 -29.50
N ASN A 258 19.06 -2.89 -28.69
CA ASN A 258 19.44 -4.29 -28.85
C ASN A 258 18.80 -5.19 -27.77
N PRO A 259 17.75 -5.96 -28.11
CA PRO A 259 16.95 -6.72 -27.15
C PRO A 259 17.54 -8.11 -26.92
N ASP A 260 18.56 -8.22 -26.08
CA ASP A 260 18.80 -9.46 -25.33
C ASP A 260 18.03 -9.46 -23.99
N PHE A 261 16.93 -8.73 -23.91
CA PHE A 261 15.96 -8.75 -22.81
C PHE A 261 14.77 -9.67 -23.12
N GLY A 262 15.10 -10.89 -23.58
CA GLY A 262 14.17 -12.02 -23.76
C GLY A 262 14.57 -13.26 -22.95
N GLY A 263 15.37 -13.09 -21.89
CA GLY A 263 15.85 -14.13 -20.97
C GLY A 263 16.24 -13.55 -19.60
N PRO A 264 16.53 -14.40 -18.59
CA PRO A 264 16.78 -13.95 -17.22
C PRO A 264 17.98 -12.98 -17.16
N PRO A 265 17.89 -11.93 -16.34
CA PRO A 265 18.87 -10.86 -16.30
C PRO A 265 20.20 -11.40 -15.77
N THR A 266 21.29 -11.15 -16.49
CA THR A 266 22.61 -11.69 -16.16
C THR A 266 23.28 -10.95 -14.99
N ASN A 267 22.57 -10.64 -13.91
CA ASN A 267 23.12 -10.13 -12.65
C ASN A 267 22.07 -10.15 -11.52
N THR A 268 21.08 -11.03 -11.62
CA THR A 268 20.01 -11.16 -10.63
C THR A 268 20.54 -11.46 -9.25
N ILE A 269 20.01 -10.77 -8.24
CA ILE A 269 20.13 -11.14 -6.84
C ILE A 269 18.88 -11.93 -6.46
N THR A 270 19.05 -13.15 -5.96
CA THR A 270 17.92 -14.01 -5.55
C THR A 270 17.90 -14.18 -4.04
N ILE A 271 16.74 -13.95 -3.42
CA ILE A 271 16.51 -14.13 -1.99
C ILE A 271 15.50 -15.25 -1.81
N GLU A 272 15.91 -16.31 -1.13
CA GLU A 272 15.08 -17.52 -1.00
C GLU A 272 15.42 -18.32 0.27
N PRO A 273 14.48 -19.13 0.77
CA PRO A 273 14.76 -20.08 1.85
C PRO A 273 15.79 -21.14 1.45
N TYR A 274 16.45 -21.70 2.45
CA TYR A 274 17.12 -22.99 2.33
C TYR A 274 16.08 -24.06 1.91
N PRO A 275 16.44 -25.02 1.04
CA PRO A 275 15.47 -25.96 0.49
C PRO A 275 14.61 -26.67 1.55
N ASN A 276 13.28 -26.64 1.37
CA ASN A 276 12.26 -27.21 2.25
C ASN A 276 12.13 -26.56 3.64
N GLU A 277 12.75 -25.41 3.87
CA GLU A 277 12.58 -24.65 5.10
C GLU A 277 11.57 -23.50 4.88
N LYS A 278 10.78 -23.20 5.91
CA LYS A 278 9.80 -22.11 5.90
C LYS A 278 10.42 -20.85 6.50
N VAL A 279 10.42 -19.76 5.74
CA VAL A 279 10.89 -18.44 6.19
C VAL A 279 9.70 -17.50 6.27
N ILE A 280 9.52 -16.87 7.44
CA ILE A 280 8.54 -15.83 7.67
C ILE A 280 9.29 -14.53 7.95
N ILE A 281 9.11 -13.52 7.09
CA ILE A 281 9.48 -12.13 7.38
C ILE A 281 8.27 -11.49 8.08
N ASP A 282 8.45 -11.12 9.33
CA ASP A 282 7.36 -10.75 10.23
C ASP A 282 7.46 -9.28 10.68
N GLY A 283 6.38 -8.54 10.47
CA GLY A 283 6.20 -7.15 10.93
C GLY A 283 5.73 -7.01 12.38
N THR A 284 5.59 -8.11 13.12
CA THR A 284 5.18 -8.16 14.53
C THR A 284 6.35 -8.54 15.44
N VAL A 285 6.30 -8.07 16.69
CA VAL A 285 7.23 -8.46 17.76
C VAL A 285 6.57 -9.48 18.68
N SER A 286 7.35 -10.42 19.19
CA SER A 286 6.89 -11.28 20.29
C SER A 286 6.98 -10.49 21.58
N ILE A 287 6.00 -10.61 22.47
CA ILE A 287 6.12 -10.06 23.82
C ILE A 287 6.31 -11.19 24.82
N ASP A 288 7.14 -10.95 25.83
CA ASP A 288 7.34 -11.82 26.99
C ASP A 288 6.84 -11.08 28.24
N VAL A 289 5.59 -11.34 28.63
CA VAL A 289 4.93 -10.61 29.71
C VAL A 289 4.08 -11.52 30.59
N ASP A 290 4.00 -11.18 31.87
CA ASP A 290 3.11 -11.85 32.81
C ASP A 290 1.70 -11.27 32.72
N TRP A 291 0.74 -12.13 32.36
CA TRP A 291 -0.67 -11.76 32.25
C TRP A 291 -1.40 -11.90 33.58
N GLU A 292 -2.17 -10.88 33.96
CA GLU A 292 -3.04 -10.93 35.13
C GLU A 292 -4.52 -10.84 34.74
N PRO A 293 -5.42 -11.57 35.45
CA PRO A 293 -6.85 -11.42 35.26
C PRO A 293 -7.32 -10.05 35.78
N TYR A 294 -8.21 -9.43 35.04
CA TYR A 294 -8.77 -8.12 35.32
C TYR A 294 -10.27 -8.13 35.02
N SER A 295 -11.06 -7.40 35.81
CA SER A 295 -12.49 -7.25 35.57
C SER A 295 -12.75 -5.90 34.90
N HIS A 296 -13.34 -5.94 33.71
CA HIS A 296 -13.69 -4.75 32.94
C HIS A 296 -15.10 -4.88 32.38
N ASN A 297 -15.97 -3.89 32.61
CA ASN A 297 -17.36 -3.89 32.13
C ASN A 297 -18.17 -5.17 32.47
N GLY A 298 -17.83 -5.88 33.55
CA GLY A 298 -18.48 -7.15 33.94
C GLY A 298 -17.91 -8.40 33.25
N HIS A 299 -16.86 -8.25 32.44
CA HIS A 299 -16.15 -9.33 31.77
C HIS A 299 -14.81 -9.62 32.46
N SER A 300 -14.34 -10.86 32.31
CA SER A 300 -12.99 -11.26 32.73
C SER A 300 -12.05 -11.09 31.54
N VAL A 301 -11.12 -10.16 31.65
CA VAL A 301 -10.12 -9.85 30.63
C VAL A 301 -8.72 -10.10 31.19
N PHE A 302 -7.74 -10.29 30.32
CA PHE A 302 -6.33 -10.34 30.71
C PHE A 302 -5.71 -8.96 30.50
N ARG A 303 -4.76 -8.58 31.34
CA ARG A 303 -3.94 -7.39 31.11
C ARG A 303 -2.48 -7.63 31.47
N ALA A 304 -1.60 -6.88 30.83
CA ALA A 304 -0.16 -6.88 31.10
C ALA A 304 0.44 -5.50 30.78
N ILE A 305 1.50 -5.12 31.50
CA ILE A 305 2.34 -3.98 31.16
C ILE A 305 3.37 -4.45 30.12
N LEU A 306 3.52 -3.72 29.03
CA LEU A 306 4.51 -4.02 28.00
C LEU A 306 5.89 -3.48 28.40
N ASP A 307 6.95 -4.25 28.13
CA ASP A 307 8.32 -3.74 28.24
C ASP A 307 8.67 -2.90 27.01
N SER A 308 8.36 -1.61 27.08
CA SER A 308 8.62 -0.66 26.00
C SER A 308 10.09 -0.52 25.63
N ALA A 309 11.01 -0.76 26.58
CA ALA A 309 12.45 -0.72 26.32
C ALA A 309 12.90 -1.95 25.53
N ALA A 310 12.42 -3.14 25.91
CA ALA A 310 12.69 -4.37 25.16
C ALA A 310 12.10 -4.30 23.74
N ILE A 311 10.87 -3.81 23.60
CA ILE A 311 10.22 -3.64 22.28
C ILE A 311 10.98 -2.61 21.45
N ALA A 312 11.33 -1.44 22.01
CA ALA A 312 12.08 -0.41 21.29
C ALA A 312 13.46 -0.90 20.84
N HIS A 313 14.10 -1.73 21.67
CA HIS A 313 15.33 -2.42 21.31
C HIS A 313 15.10 -3.43 20.17
N GLU A 314 14.10 -4.30 20.23
CA GLU A 314 13.83 -5.27 19.16
C GLU A 314 13.57 -4.59 17.80
N ILE A 315 12.76 -3.52 17.79
CA ILE A 315 12.40 -2.80 16.54
C ILE A 315 13.41 -1.72 16.14
N GLN A 316 14.42 -1.47 16.98
CA GLN A 316 15.47 -0.46 16.80
C GLN A 316 14.91 0.95 16.54
N ARG A 317 13.78 1.27 17.18
CA ARG A 317 13.03 2.52 17.06
C ARG A 317 12.17 2.75 18.32
N PRO A 318 11.73 4.00 18.56
CA PRO A 318 10.75 4.30 19.58
C PRO A 318 9.46 3.47 19.47
N PHE A 319 9.10 2.77 20.55
CA PHE A 319 7.77 2.18 20.69
C PHE A 319 6.75 3.27 21.04
N ARG A 320 5.59 3.25 20.39
CA ARG A 320 4.56 4.30 20.53
C ARG A 320 3.17 3.76 20.84
N ASP A 321 2.73 2.77 20.08
CA ASP A 321 1.37 2.24 20.17
C ASP A 321 1.35 0.81 19.62
N VAL A 322 0.26 0.10 19.89
CA VAL A 322 -0.04 -1.23 19.35
C VAL A 322 -1.03 -1.08 18.20
N TYR A 323 -0.74 -1.73 17.08
CA TYR A 323 -1.56 -1.63 15.86
C TYR A 323 -2.22 -2.95 15.48
N GLY A 324 -1.91 -4.04 16.17
CA GLY A 324 -2.49 -5.36 15.96
C GLY A 324 -1.99 -6.33 17.01
N VAL A 325 -2.80 -7.34 17.31
CA VAL A 325 -2.50 -8.35 18.33
C VAL A 325 -2.87 -9.73 17.78
N TRP A 326 -2.01 -10.72 18.02
CA TRP A 326 -2.23 -12.12 17.68
C TRP A 326 -1.90 -13.01 18.87
N ILE A 327 -2.64 -14.09 19.04
CA ILE A 327 -2.40 -15.13 20.05
C ILE A 327 -2.27 -16.45 19.28
N ASP A 328 -1.10 -17.09 19.28
CA ASP A 328 -0.84 -18.28 18.45
C ASP A 328 -1.24 -18.07 16.97
N ASP A 329 -0.85 -16.92 16.40
CA ASP A 329 -1.21 -16.45 15.05
C ASP A 329 -2.71 -16.22 14.79
N ARG A 330 -3.59 -16.40 15.79
CA ARG A 330 -4.99 -15.98 15.73
C ARG A 330 -5.10 -14.47 15.91
N TYR A 331 -5.53 -13.79 14.86
CA TYR A 331 -5.82 -12.36 14.89
C TYR A 331 -6.82 -12.00 15.99
N GLN A 332 -6.53 -10.96 16.76
CA GLN A 332 -7.45 -10.35 17.72
C GLN A 332 -7.96 -9.02 17.16
N ILE A 333 -9.26 -8.76 17.35
CA ILE A 333 -9.96 -7.57 16.86
C ILE A 333 -9.58 -6.38 17.75
N PRO A 334 -9.16 -5.22 17.22
CA PRO A 334 -9.07 -4.03 18.05
C PRO A 334 -10.47 -3.68 18.58
N ALA A 335 -10.58 -3.40 19.88
CA ALA A 335 -11.85 -3.01 20.49
C ALA A 335 -12.52 -1.87 19.70
N LEU A 336 -13.77 -2.09 19.28
CA LEU A 336 -14.44 -1.20 18.32
C LEU A 336 -15.97 -1.23 18.47
N TYR A 337 -16.66 -0.21 17.94
CA TYR A 337 -18.12 -0.19 17.87
C TYR A 337 -18.60 0.18 16.45
N PRO A 338 -19.62 -0.52 15.90
CA PRO A 338 -20.30 -1.70 16.45
C PRO A 338 -19.45 -2.97 16.36
N ASN A 339 -19.55 -3.83 17.37
CA ASN A 339 -18.76 -5.06 17.47
C ASN A 339 -18.99 -5.98 16.27
N ILE A 340 -17.92 -6.68 15.88
CA ILE A 340 -17.98 -7.72 14.85
C ILE A 340 -17.41 -9.04 15.38
N LYS A 341 -17.93 -10.15 14.85
CA LYS A 341 -17.28 -11.44 14.98
C LYS A 341 -15.95 -11.42 14.22
N ASN A 342 -14.98 -12.17 14.72
CA ASN A 342 -13.64 -12.17 14.15
C ASN A 342 -13.65 -12.62 12.69
N PRO A 343 -13.17 -11.76 11.78
CA PRO A 343 -13.32 -11.98 10.35
C PRO A 343 -12.40 -13.08 9.80
N THR A 344 -11.48 -13.60 10.63
CA THR A 344 -10.59 -14.71 10.28
C THR A 344 -11.11 -16.07 10.73
N ASP A 345 -12.28 -16.13 11.37
CA ASP A 345 -12.89 -17.40 11.73
C ASP A 345 -13.50 -18.09 10.48
N PRO A 346 -13.05 -19.31 10.14
CA PRO A 346 -13.53 -20.00 8.94
C PRO A 346 -15.00 -20.42 9.03
N SER A 347 -15.62 -20.41 10.22
CA SER A 347 -17.02 -20.82 10.41
C SER A 347 -18.04 -19.81 9.87
N TYR A 348 -17.61 -18.59 9.54
CA TYR A 348 -18.51 -17.52 9.09
C TYR A 348 -18.69 -17.43 7.57
N GLY A 349 -17.89 -18.21 6.82
CA GLY A 349 -17.89 -18.28 5.36
C GLY A 349 -17.98 -16.92 4.66
N GLY A 350 -18.80 -16.82 3.61
CA GLY A 350 -18.91 -15.64 2.75
C GLY A 350 -20.26 -14.92 2.80
N PRO A 351 -20.52 -13.95 1.90
CA PRO A 351 -21.63 -13.01 2.03
C PRO A 351 -23.05 -13.63 2.06
N ASN A 352 -23.20 -14.84 1.52
CA ASN A 352 -24.47 -15.55 1.44
C ASN A 352 -24.83 -16.30 2.73
N ASP A 353 -23.90 -16.49 3.67
CA ASP A 353 -24.18 -17.28 4.88
C ASP A 353 -24.98 -16.47 5.92
N HIS A 354 -25.09 -15.16 5.71
CA HIS A 354 -25.92 -14.24 6.48
C HIS A 354 -25.73 -14.29 8.01
N VAL A 355 -24.56 -14.76 8.47
CA VAL A 355 -24.24 -14.91 9.88
C VAL A 355 -24.24 -13.53 10.57
N PRO A 356 -25.12 -13.30 11.55
CA PRO A 356 -25.19 -12.02 12.26
C PRO A 356 -23.88 -11.67 12.96
N GLY A 357 -23.55 -10.37 12.97
CA GLY A 357 -22.34 -9.85 13.61
C GLY A 357 -21.06 -9.99 12.78
N THR A 358 -21.07 -10.66 11.63
CA THR A 358 -19.88 -10.72 10.76
C THR A 358 -19.68 -9.42 9.99
N PHE A 359 -18.48 -9.20 9.47
CA PHE A 359 -18.19 -8.03 8.61
C PHE A 359 -19.03 -8.00 7.32
N TRP A 360 -19.64 -9.14 6.95
CA TRP A 360 -20.61 -9.25 5.86
C TRP A 360 -21.93 -8.51 6.14
N LYS A 361 -22.26 -8.28 7.43
CA LYS A 361 -23.54 -7.67 7.87
C LYS A 361 -23.35 -6.41 8.71
N VAL A 362 -22.12 -6.10 9.11
CA VAL A 362 -21.80 -4.99 10.00
C VAL A 362 -20.71 -4.11 9.40
N ASP A 363 -20.97 -2.80 9.36
CA ASP A 363 -19.99 -1.78 9.02
C ASP A 363 -19.29 -1.27 10.30
N ALA A 364 -18.14 -1.85 10.61
CA ALA A 364 -17.37 -1.60 11.83
C ALA A 364 -16.66 -0.24 11.88
N VAL A 365 -16.44 0.42 10.73
CA VAL A 365 -15.75 1.73 10.66
C VAL A 365 -16.71 2.80 10.16
N GLN A 366 -17.39 3.46 11.09
CA GLN A 366 -18.20 4.65 10.79
C GLN A 366 -17.30 5.84 10.38
N ALA A 367 -17.85 6.72 9.55
CA ALA A 367 -17.18 7.94 9.07
C ALA A 367 -16.69 8.87 10.19
N ASP A 368 -17.19 8.73 11.42
CA ASP A 368 -16.83 9.60 12.55
C ASP A 368 -15.46 9.30 13.16
N LEU A 369 -14.89 8.11 12.93
CA LEU A 369 -13.47 7.83 13.19
C LEU A 369 -12.56 8.55 12.18
N GLN A 370 -13.07 9.13 11.09
CA GLN A 370 -12.25 9.73 10.03
C GLN A 370 -11.72 11.14 10.36
N TYR A 371 -12.11 11.77 11.48
CA TYR A 371 -11.95 13.22 11.60
C TYR A 371 -11.72 13.81 13.00
N TYR A 372 -10.94 13.17 13.87
CA TYR A 372 -10.51 13.82 15.12
C TYR A 372 -9.05 13.56 15.46
N PRO A 373 -8.11 14.36 14.92
CA PRO A 373 -6.68 14.28 15.27
C PRO A 373 -6.35 14.76 16.70
N ASP A 374 -7.34 15.28 17.45
CA ASP A 374 -7.12 16.02 18.70
C ASP A 374 -7.50 15.24 19.97
N ARG A 375 -7.78 13.93 19.87
CA ARG A 375 -8.12 13.08 21.04
C ARG A 375 -7.43 11.73 20.93
N GLU A 376 -6.38 11.53 21.74
CA GLU A 376 -5.70 10.23 21.91
C GLU A 376 -6.66 9.11 22.39
N ASP A 377 -7.81 9.51 22.96
CA ASP A 377 -8.82 8.64 23.57
C ASP A 377 -9.91 8.14 22.58
N SER A 378 -9.90 8.56 21.31
CA SER A 378 -10.99 8.27 20.35
C SER A 378 -10.51 7.58 19.06
N GLY A 379 -9.94 6.38 19.22
CA GLY A 379 -9.54 5.48 18.12
C GLY A 379 -9.95 4.02 18.37
N LEU A 380 -9.70 3.13 17.40
CA LEU A 380 -9.87 1.68 17.57
C LEU A 380 -8.87 1.15 18.62
N GLY A 381 -9.20 0.03 19.27
CA GLY A 381 -8.29 -0.63 20.21
C GLY A 381 -8.12 0.13 21.52
N ARG A 382 -9.17 0.81 22.00
CA ARG A 382 -9.15 1.57 23.26
C ARG A 382 -10.05 0.93 24.31
N LEU A 383 -9.63 1.00 25.58
CA LEU A 383 -10.26 0.27 26.69
C LEU A 383 -11.74 0.59 26.88
N ALA A 384 -12.14 1.82 26.56
CA ALA A 384 -13.55 2.25 26.63
C ALA A 384 -14.48 1.46 25.68
N LEU A 385 -13.94 0.87 24.61
CA LEU A 385 -14.67 0.07 23.63
C LEU A 385 -14.55 -1.44 23.85
N LEU A 386 -13.72 -1.89 24.82
CA LEU A 386 -13.49 -3.31 25.04
C LEU A 386 -14.68 -3.96 25.74
N ASP A 387 -15.46 -4.76 25.00
CA ASP A 387 -16.67 -5.38 25.54
C ASP A 387 -17.08 -6.73 24.90
N THR A 388 -16.36 -7.25 23.90
CA THR A 388 -16.64 -8.57 23.31
C THR A 388 -15.42 -9.50 23.22
N LEU A 389 -15.67 -10.81 23.07
CA LEU A 389 -14.64 -11.83 22.90
C LEU A 389 -13.74 -11.55 21.69
N GLU A 390 -12.47 -11.95 21.82
CA GLU A 390 -11.37 -11.76 20.87
C GLU A 390 -11.03 -10.29 20.57
N GLU A 391 -11.45 -9.35 21.43
CA GLU A 391 -11.01 -7.97 21.36
C GLU A 391 -9.76 -7.67 22.19
N TRP A 392 -8.99 -6.67 21.75
CA TRP A 392 -7.89 -6.10 22.51
C TRP A 392 -7.98 -4.57 22.60
N ALA A 393 -7.38 -4.02 23.65
CA ALA A 393 -7.21 -2.58 23.80
C ALA A 393 -5.84 -2.24 24.38
N PHE A 394 -5.26 -1.11 23.96
CA PHE A 394 -3.98 -0.62 24.48
C PHE A 394 -4.13 0.79 25.07
N ASP A 395 -3.59 0.96 26.27
CA ASP A 395 -3.44 2.23 26.96
C ASP A 395 -1.97 2.70 26.87
N PRO A 396 -1.66 3.67 26.00
CA PRO A 396 -0.28 4.15 25.83
C PRO A 396 0.26 4.92 27.03
N GLN A 397 -0.59 5.45 27.92
CA GLN A 397 -0.12 6.21 29.09
C GLN A 397 0.46 5.30 30.18
N ASN A 398 -0.14 4.11 30.32
CA ASN A 398 0.28 3.10 31.30
C ASN A 398 1.00 1.91 30.66
N GLU A 399 1.25 1.98 29.34
CA GLU A 399 1.85 0.92 28.53
C GLU A 399 1.14 -0.44 28.72
N MET A 400 -0.18 -0.40 28.92
CA MET A 400 -0.96 -1.54 29.35
C MET A 400 -1.80 -2.11 28.21
N LEU A 401 -1.60 -3.39 27.92
CA LEU A 401 -2.37 -4.15 26.93
C LEU A 401 -3.45 -4.96 27.64
N TYR A 402 -4.67 -4.90 27.12
CA TYR A 402 -5.86 -5.62 27.60
C TYR A 402 -6.36 -6.55 26.49
N ILE A 403 -6.74 -7.78 26.84
CA ILE A 403 -7.26 -8.78 25.90
C ILE A 403 -8.49 -9.47 26.52
N TYR A 404 -9.63 -9.41 25.84
CA TYR A 404 -10.77 -10.25 26.14
C TYR A 404 -10.68 -11.55 25.35
N ALA A 405 -9.92 -12.51 25.88
CA ALA A 405 -9.57 -13.74 25.17
C ALA A 405 -10.74 -14.74 25.07
N ASP A 406 -10.81 -15.43 23.93
CA ASP A 406 -11.56 -16.68 23.79
C ASP A 406 -10.81 -17.82 24.50
N GLU A 407 -11.54 -18.77 25.10
CA GLU A 407 -10.95 -19.88 25.86
C GLU A 407 -10.03 -20.79 25.03
N ARG A 408 -10.16 -20.76 23.69
CA ARG A 408 -9.28 -21.47 22.76
C ARG A 408 -7.93 -20.77 22.54
N TYR A 409 -7.87 -19.46 22.84
CA TYR A 409 -6.74 -18.58 22.54
C TYR A 409 -6.39 -17.74 23.76
N VAL A 410 -6.04 -18.39 24.87
CA VAL A 410 -5.67 -17.71 26.12
C VAL A 410 -4.24 -17.18 26.01
N PRO A 411 -3.98 -15.91 26.35
CA PRO A 411 -2.63 -15.37 26.35
C PRO A 411 -1.77 -16.01 27.44
N THR A 412 -0.54 -16.32 27.08
CA THR A 412 0.55 -16.83 27.92
C THR A 412 1.73 -15.88 27.80
N SER A 413 2.82 -16.15 28.52
CA SER A 413 3.99 -15.29 28.47
C SER A 413 4.57 -15.15 27.07
N THR A 414 4.52 -16.19 26.21
CA THR A 414 5.27 -16.17 24.94
C THR A 414 4.44 -16.36 23.66
N ASN A 415 3.12 -16.54 23.74
CA ASN A 415 2.29 -16.80 22.56
C ASN A 415 1.60 -15.56 21.98
N VAL A 416 1.82 -14.39 22.57
CA VAL A 416 1.25 -13.12 22.08
C VAL A 416 2.27 -12.38 21.23
N ARG A 417 1.82 -11.93 20.05
CA ARG A 417 2.59 -11.06 19.18
C ARG A 417 1.82 -9.77 18.93
N ILE A 418 2.55 -8.67 18.85
CA ILE A 418 1.97 -7.36 18.61
C ILE A 418 2.62 -6.68 17.42
N ARG A 419 1.84 -5.93 16.67
CA ARG A 419 2.36 -5.06 15.62
C ARG A 419 2.60 -3.68 16.19
N VAL A 420 3.80 -3.15 15.99
CA VAL A 420 4.23 -1.86 16.58
C VAL A 420 4.75 -0.86 15.55
N LEU A 421 4.88 -1.26 14.28
CA LEU A 421 5.35 -0.39 13.20
C LEU A 421 4.45 -0.46 11.96
N HIS A 422 4.55 0.60 11.16
CA HIS A 422 3.79 0.79 9.92
C HIS A 422 4.27 -0.14 8.79
N ARG A 423 5.57 -0.34 8.64
CA ARG A 423 6.16 -1.03 7.49
C ARG A 423 7.26 -1.97 7.92
N MET A 424 7.24 -3.20 7.41
CA MET A 424 8.28 -4.20 7.64
C MET A 424 9.32 -4.22 6.53
N LEU A 425 8.93 -3.87 5.29
CA LEU A 425 9.85 -3.83 4.16
C LEU A 425 9.67 -2.55 3.35
N ASN A 426 10.76 -1.82 3.14
CA ASN A 426 10.84 -0.70 2.21
C ASN A 426 12.11 -0.84 1.39
N ILE A 427 11.96 -1.23 0.13
CA ILE A 427 13.06 -1.28 -0.83
C ILE A 427 12.72 -0.37 -2.00
N GLN A 428 13.47 0.73 -2.10
CA GLN A 428 13.39 1.65 -3.23
C GLN A 428 14.64 1.49 -4.10
N TYR A 429 14.50 1.75 -5.40
CA TYR A 429 15.61 1.67 -6.35
C TYR A 429 16.27 0.26 -6.41
N ALA A 430 15.49 -0.81 -6.53
CA ALA A 430 16.04 -2.16 -6.75
C ALA A 430 16.16 -2.49 -8.24
N ALA A 431 17.24 -3.14 -8.67
CA ALA A 431 17.36 -3.67 -10.03
C ALA A 431 17.69 -5.18 -10.03
N ASN A 432 17.03 -5.96 -10.88
CA ASN A 432 17.30 -7.40 -11.04
C ASN A 432 17.30 -8.14 -9.69
N LEU A 433 16.17 -8.07 -8.98
CA LEU A 433 16.01 -8.61 -7.62
C LEU A 433 14.83 -9.59 -7.57
N GLU A 434 15.02 -10.74 -6.94
CA GLU A 434 13.97 -11.75 -6.80
C GLU A 434 13.75 -12.14 -5.34
N PHE A 435 12.48 -12.22 -4.94
CA PHE A 435 12.04 -12.88 -3.71
C PHE A 435 11.29 -14.16 -4.09
N ARG A 436 11.71 -15.31 -3.55
CA ARG A 436 11.12 -16.61 -3.88
C ARG A 436 10.71 -17.38 -2.62
N ASN A 437 9.49 -17.92 -2.60
CA ASN A 437 9.01 -18.85 -1.56
C ASN A 437 9.10 -18.28 -0.12
N ILE A 438 8.79 -16.99 0.07
CA ILE A 438 8.83 -16.32 1.38
C ILE A 438 7.42 -16.02 1.87
N TYR A 439 7.22 -16.16 3.19
CA TYR A 439 5.99 -15.76 3.87
C TYR A 439 6.20 -14.37 4.49
N PHE A 440 5.28 -13.45 4.22
CA PHE A 440 5.25 -12.10 4.75
C PHE A 440 4.04 -11.95 5.65
N PHE A 441 4.26 -11.52 6.91
CA PHE A 441 3.21 -11.51 7.93
C PHE A 441 3.15 -10.17 8.66
N GLY A 442 1.94 -9.61 8.83
CA GLY A 442 1.66 -8.59 9.85
C GLY A 442 2.31 -7.21 9.67
N GLY A 443 2.82 -6.88 8.49
CA GLY A 443 3.47 -5.59 8.19
C GLY A 443 3.10 -5.03 6.81
N SER A 444 3.34 -3.73 6.56
CA SER A 444 3.23 -3.18 5.18
C SER A 444 4.54 -3.33 4.41
N ILE A 445 4.44 -3.32 3.07
CA ILE A 445 5.55 -3.48 2.13
C ILE A 445 5.55 -2.34 1.12
N GLU A 446 6.71 -1.78 0.84
CA GLU A 446 6.96 -0.97 -0.35
C GLU A 446 8.16 -1.52 -1.12
N LEU A 447 7.94 -1.83 -2.39
CA LEU A 447 8.94 -2.41 -3.28
C LEU A 447 8.89 -1.69 -4.63
N ARG A 448 10.00 -1.06 -5.01
CA ARG A 448 10.11 -0.32 -6.27
C ARG A 448 11.41 -0.68 -6.97
N GLY A 449 11.32 -0.91 -8.26
CA GLY A 449 12.52 -1.25 -9.00
C GLY A 449 12.34 -1.40 -10.50
N ILE A 450 13.36 -1.99 -11.10
CA ILE A 450 13.40 -2.39 -12.50
C ILE A 450 13.69 -3.89 -12.48
N ASN A 451 12.81 -4.68 -13.13
CA ASN A 451 12.99 -6.13 -13.23
C ASN A 451 13.09 -6.80 -11.86
N VAL A 452 12.06 -6.57 -11.04
CA VAL A 452 11.92 -7.14 -9.72
C VAL A 452 10.81 -8.18 -9.75
N LEU A 453 11.11 -9.39 -9.31
CA LEU A 453 10.18 -10.52 -9.28
C LEU A 453 9.90 -10.94 -7.83
N VAL A 454 8.65 -11.20 -7.55
CA VAL A 454 8.17 -11.84 -6.32
C VAL A 454 7.40 -13.08 -6.75
N GLU A 455 7.94 -14.26 -6.45
CA GLU A 455 7.41 -15.54 -6.93
C GLU A 455 7.17 -16.52 -5.77
N ASP A 456 6.08 -17.27 -5.86
CA ASP A 456 5.70 -18.31 -4.88
C ASP A 456 5.60 -17.79 -3.42
N CYS A 457 5.32 -16.49 -3.24
CA CYS A 457 5.30 -15.86 -1.93
C CYS A 457 3.88 -15.78 -1.34
N ASN A 458 3.81 -15.80 0.00
CA ASN A 458 2.56 -15.66 0.74
C ASN A 458 2.57 -14.34 1.51
N PHE A 459 1.43 -13.66 1.51
CA PHE A 459 1.24 -12.36 2.14
C PHE A 459 0.00 -12.42 3.01
N GLU A 460 0.18 -12.27 4.32
CA GLU A 460 -0.90 -12.37 5.29
C GLU A 460 -0.91 -11.16 6.22
N TYR A 461 -2.10 -10.62 6.49
CA TYR A 461 -2.25 -9.43 7.35
C TYR A 461 -1.42 -8.22 6.90
N LEU A 462 -1.26 -8.02 5.59
CA LEU A 462 -0.65 -6.80 5.07
C LEU A 462 -1.59 -5.61 5.27
N HIS A 463 -1.17 -4.60 6.01
CA HIS A 463 -1.89 -3.33 6.15
C HIS A 463 -0.94 -2.26 6.64
N ASP A 464 -1.29 -0.98 6.48
CA ASP A 464 -0.55 0.15 7.05
C ASP A 464 -1.48 0.85 8.06
N ILE A 465 -1.49 0.36 9.31
CA ILE A 465 -2.29 0.99 10.37
C ILE A 465 -1.44 2.11 10.97
N THR A 466 -1.73 3.33 10.56
CA THR A 466 -1.86 4.45 11.48
C THR A 466 -3.26 5.01 11.24
N LEU A 467 -4.14 4.94 12.24
CA LEU A 467 -5.49 5.52 12.16
C LEU A 467 -5.42 7.01 11.76
N PRO A 468 -6.56 7.67 11.53
CA PRO A 468 -7.35 7.84 10.30
C PRO A 468 -6.86 8.98 9.38
N ALA A 469 -5.83 9.73 9.75
CA ALA A 469 -5.45 10.96 9.05
C ALA A 469 -4.89 10.73 7.62
N PHE A 470 -4.65 9.48 7.23
CA PHE A 470 -3.93 9.18 5.98
C PHE A 470 -4.74 8.47 4.90
N ARG A 471 -6.04 8.18 5.10
CA ARG A 471 -6.86 7.50 4.07
C ARG A 471 -6.82 8.23 2.72
N ASP A 472 -6.78 9.56 2.75
CA ASP A 472 -6.75 10.40 1.53
C ASP A 472 -5.33 10.63 0.97
N HIS A 473 -4.29 10.20 1.68
CA HIS A 473 -2.91 10.19 1.17
C HIS A 473 -2.68 8.91 0.35
N GLY A 474 -3.16 8.91 -0.89
CA GLY A 474 -3.19 7.76 -1.80
C GLY A 474 -1.86 7.04 -2.06
N ALA A 475 -0.70 7.61 -1.70
CA ALA A 475 0.61 6.96 -1.77
C ALA A 475 1.05 6.26 -0.46
N LEU A 476 0.47 6.60 0.69
CA LEU A 476 0.94 6.16 2.02
C LEU A 476 0.13 5.02 2.64
N CYS A 477 -1.13 4.81 2.23
CA CYS A 477 -1.98 3.77 2.83
C CYS A 477 -2.11 2.55 1.91
N ALA A 478 -1.11 1.67 1.88
CA ALA A 478 -1.25 0.34 1.27
C ALA A 478 -0.48 -0.68 2.11
N GLY A 479 -1.11 -1.85 2.35
CA GLY A 479 -0.41 -3.01 2.89
C GLY A 479 0.71 -3.48 1.96
N LEU A 480 0.56 -3.26 0.66
CA LEU A 480 1.62 -3.44 -0.34
C LEU A 480 1.58 -2.32 -1.37
N PHE A 481 2.70 -1.66 -1.58
CA PHE A 481 2.95 -0.78 -2.71
C PHE A 481 4.06 -1.35 -3.58
N GLY A 482 3.72 -1.74 -4.81
CA GLY A 482 4.66 -2.23 -5.82
C GLY A 482 4.75 -1.26 -6.99
N TRP A 483 5.95 -0.94 -7.47
CA TRP A 483 6.14 -0.14 -8.70
C TRP A 483 7.12 -0.81 -9.66
N ASN A 484 6.61 -1.24 -10.83
CA ASN A 484 7.33 -2.07 -11.82
C ASN A 484 7.90 -3.36 -11.19
N VAL A 485 7.05 -4.04 -10.44
CA VAL A 485 7.34 -5.32 -9.78
C VAL A 485 6.35 -6.35 -10.28
N ASP A 486 6.85 -7.56 -10.56
CA ASP A 486 6.06 -8.70 -10.98
C ASP A 486 5.74 -9.59 -9.77
N PHE A 487 4.47 -9.97 -9.63
CA PHE A 487 3.99 -10.88 -8.60
C PHE A 487 3.39 -12.13 -9.25
N ILE A 488 4.06 -13.27 -9.10
CA ILE A 488 3.71 -14.53 -9.77
C ILE A 488 3.48 -15.62 -8.70
N ASN A 489 2.44 -16.43 -8.85
CA ASN A 489 2.15 -17.55 -7.92
C ASN A 489 2.00 -17.11 -6.45
N CYS A 490 1.51 -15.89 -6.21
CA CYS A 490 1.44 -15.32 -4.87
C CYS A 490 0.05 -15.49 -4.23
N VAL A 491 -0.01 -15.59 -2.91
CA VAL A 491 -1.27 -15.57 -2.14
C VAL A 491 -1.30 -14.33 -1.26
N PHE A 492 -2.39 -13.56 -1.33
CA PHE A 492 -2.67 -12.41 -0.49
C PHE A 492 -3.93 -12.70 0.32
N SER A 493 -3.83 -12.75 1.64
CA SER A 493 -4.93 -13.17 2.50
C SER A 493 -5.05 -12.38 3.80
N HIS A 494 -6.26 -12.34 4.36
CA HIS A 494 -6.53 -11.75 5.66
C HIS A 494 -6.12 -10.27 5.75
N ILE A 495 -6.42 -9.51 4.71
CA ILE A 495 -5.97 -8.13 4.55
C ILE A 495 -7.09 -7.17 4.99
N PRO A 496 -6.93 -6.42 6.09
CA PRO A 496 -8.07 -5.83 6.79
C PRO A 496 -8.73 -4.58 6.14
N PHE A 497 -8.06 -3.85 5.24
CA PHE A 497 -8.50 -2.52 4.77
C PHE A 497 -8.48 -2.33 3.25
N VAL A 498 -9.33 -1.42 2.76
CA VAL A 498 -9.38 -0.95 1.36
C VAL A 498 -8.07 -0.37 0.85
N TYR A 499 -7.88 -0.45 -0.47
CA TYR A 499 -6.66 -0.03 -1.16
C TYR A 499 -5.38 -0.72 -0.67
N SER A 500 -5.54 -1.87 -0.05
CA SER A 500 -4.48 -2.67 0.56
C SER A 500 -3.35 -3.03 -0.38
N LEU A 501 -3.64 -3.32 -1.65
CA LEU A 501 -2.64 -3.67 -2.65
C LEU A 501 -2.62 -2.63 -3.78
N LYS A 502 -1.46 -2.02 -3.98
CA LYS A 502 -1.19 -1.04 -5.04
C LYS A 502 0.00 -1.51 -5.86
N ILE A 503 -0.24 -2.42 -6.78
CA ILE A 503 0.75 -2.86 -7.76
C ILE A 503 0.58 -1.97 -8.99
N LYS A 504 1.59 -1.16 -9.28
CA LYS A 504 1.58 -0.11 -10.31
C LYS A 504 2.85 -0.17 -11.14
N GLY A 505 2.95 0.77 -12.09
CA GLY A 505 4.07 0.86 -13.02
C GLY A 505 3.71 0.30 -14.39
N MET A 506 4.39 0.77 -15.43
CA MET A 506 4.12 0.39 -16.82
C MET A 506 4.57 -1.04 -17.14
N PHE A 507 5.52 -1.57 -16.35
CA PHE A 507 6.13 -2.89 -16.53
C PHE A 507 5.84 -3.77 -15.31
N SER A 508 4.57 -3.84 -14.90
CA SER A 508 4.14 -4.67 -13.78
C SER A 508 3.17 -5.76 -14.23
N LEU A 509 3.43 -6.98 -13.78
CA LEU A 509 2.62 -8.17 -13.99
C LEU A 509 2.10 -8.69 -12.65
N VAL A 510 0.83 -9.10 -12.63
CA VAL A 510 0.29 -9.97 -11.59
C VAL A 510 -0.26 -11.21 -12.28
N GLU A 511 0.29 -12.38 -11.96
CA GLU A 511 -0.05 -13.63 -12.62
C GLU A 511 -0.25 -14.77 -11.62
N ASN A 512 -1.28 -15.59 -11.85
CA ASN A 512 -1.53 -16.82 -11.11
C ASN A 512 -1.55 -16.62 -9.59
N ALA A 513 -2.22 -15.56 -9.13
CA ALA A 513 -2.27 -15.22 -7.71
C ALA A 513 -3.71 -15.24 -7.15
N LEU A 514 -3.80 -15.47 -5.84
CA LEU A 514 -5.04 -15.53 -5.07
C LEU A 514 -5.11 -14.35 -4.12
N LEU A 515 -6.21 -13.62 -4.13
CA LEU A 515 -6.55 -12.59 -3.15
C LEU A 515 -7.81 -13.04 -2.43
N THR A 516 -7.76 -13.26 -1.11
CA THR A 516 -8.90 -13.82 -0.36
C THR A 516 -9.05 -13.20 1.03
N ASN A 517 -10.27 -13.10 1.52
CA ASN A 517 -10.61 -12.62 2.86
C ASN A 517 -10.04 -11.21 3.17
N MET A 518 -10.57 -10.20 2.46
CA MET A 518 -10.04 -8.83 2.48
C MET A 518 -11.10 -7.77 2.83
N ASP A 519 -10.61 -6.58 3.20
CA ASP A 519 -11.35 -5.32 3.31
C ASP A 519 -12.44 -5.27 4.40
N TRP A 520 -12.36 -6.09 5.45
CA TRP A 520 -13.41 -6.18 6.48
C TRP A 520 -13.58 -4.91 7.35
N TYR A 521 -12.59 -4.02 7.43
CA TYR A 521 -12.72 -2.68 8.05
C TYR A 521 -13.07 -1.57 7.08
N ALA A 522 -13.36 -1.89 5.82
CA ALA A 522 -13.70 -0.88 4.84
C ALA A 522 -15.12 -0.33 5.03
N ASN A 523 -15.28 0.95 4.68
CA ASN A 523 -16.58 1.55 4.41
C ASN A 523 -16.92 1.33 2.92
N PRO A 524 -18.13 0.84 2.58
CA PRO A 524 -18.61 0.73 1.20
C PRO A 524 -18.37 1.97 0.34
N GLY A 525 -18.04 1.79 -0.94
CA GLY A 525 -17.75 2.93 -1.82
C GLY A 525 -16.83 2.68 -3.01
N GLY A 526 -16.40 1.43 -3.24
CA GLY A 526 -15.44 1.08 -4.28
C GLY A 526 -14.00 1.45 -3.92
N GLY A 527 -13.05 0.59 -4.27
CA GLY A 527 -11.65 0.84 -3.95
C GLY A 527 -10.79 -0.40 -3.76
N GLY A 528 -11.10 -1.46 -4.51
CA GLY A 528 -10.36 -2.71 -4.47
C GLY A 528 -8.89 -2.58 -4.93
N PRO A 529 -8.18 -3.70 -4.95
CA PRO A 529 -6.75 -3.74 -5.26
C PRO A 529 -6.45 -3.21 -6.68
N ALA A 530 -5.35 -2.47 -6.81
CA ALA A 530 -4.79 -2.10 -8.11
C ALA A 530 -3.74 -3.15 -8.52
N LEU A 531 -4.00 -3.85 -9.62
CA LEU A 531 -3.26 -5.06 -10.01
C LEU A 531 -2.45 -4.84 -11.29
N GLY A 532 -1.28 -4.22 -11.16
CA GLY A 532 -0.27 -4.13 -12.21
C GLY A 532 -0.75 -3.49 -13.51
N ARG A 533 0.06 -3.58 -14.57
CA ARG A 533 -0.31 -3.20 -15.94
C ARG A 533 -0.96 -4.37 -16.67
N VAL A 534 -0.48 -5.58 -16.42
CA VAL A 534 -1.03 -6.85 -16.92
C VAL A 534 -1.44 -7.68 -15.72
N CYS A 535 -2.64 -8.26 -15.80
CA CYS A 535 -3.21 -9.10 -14.77
C CYS A 535 -3.80 -10.34 -15.44
N ARG A 536 -3.37 -11.55 -15.04
CA ARG A 536 -3.90 -12.78 -15.62
C ARG A 536 -3.92 -13.98 -14.68
N TYR A 537 -4.87 -14.89 -14.90
CA TYR A 537 -5.06 -16.09 -14.06
C TYR A 537 -5.25 -15.77 -12.57
N MET A 538 -5.89 -14.64 -12.28
CA MET A 538 -6.08 -14.17 -10.90
C MET A 538 -7.41 -14.64 -10.32
N THR A 539 -7.41 -14.99 -9.04
CA THR A 539 -8.65 -15.17 -8.27
C THR A 539 -8.74 -14.12 -7.19
N VAL A 540 -9.85 -13.40 -7.12
CA VAL A 540 -10.20 -12.49 -6.02
C VAL A 540 -11.51 -12.95 -5.43
N GLU A 541 -11.52 -13.32 -4.16
CA GLU A 541 -12.69 -13.88 -3.48
C GLU A 541 -12.82 -13.37 -2.05
N ASN A 542 -14.01 -13.51 -1.47
CA ASN A 542 -14.26 -13.22 -0.05
C ASN A 542 -13.80 -11.82 0.37
N SER A 543 -14.05 -10.78 -0.43
CA SER A 543 -13.74 -9.40 -0.05
C SER A 543 -14.99 -8.61 0.28
N LYS A 544 -14.95 -7.73 1.28
CA LYS A 544 -16.06 -6.79 1.50
C LYS A 544 -16.24 -5.83 0.32
N ILE A 545 -15.16 -5.41 -0.32
CA ILE A 545 -15.14 -4.33 -1.31
C ILE A 545 -14.77 -4.85 -2.69
N GLY A 546 -15.51 -4.40 -3.71
CA GLY A 546 -15.20 -4.66 -5.10
C GLY A 546 -14.21 -3.64 -5.68
N GLY A 547 -14.03 -3.69 -6.99
CA GLY A 547 -13.37 -2.62 -7.73
C GLY A 547 -11.94 -2.95 -8.06
N VAL A 548 -11.64 -4.23 -8.26
CA VAL A 548 -10.36 -4.70 -8.77
C VAL A 548 -10.07 -3.94 -10.08
N GLY A 549 -8.91 -3.29 -10.14
CA GLY A 549 -8.61 -2.33 -11.20
C GLY A 549 -7.11 -2.15 -11.47
N GLY A 550 -6.76 -1.12 -12.25
CA GLY A 550 -5.35 -0.75 -12.54
C GLY A 550 -4.74 -1.32 -13.83
N SER A 551 -5.09 -2.53 -14.25
CA SER A 551 -4.39 -3.26 -15.33
C SER A 551 -4.88 -2.93 -16.72
N LYS A 552 -4.06 -2.44 -17.65
CA LYS A 552 -4.54 -2.25 -19.04
C LYS A 552 -4.94 -3.55 -19.72
N LEU A 553 -4.34 -4.69 -19.37
CA LEU A 553 -4.82 -6.01 -19.78
C LEU A 553 -5.25 -6.80 -18.54
N MET A 554 -6.47 -7.33 -18.55
CA MET A 554 -6.99 -8.25 -17.53
C MET A 554 -7.59 -9.47 -18.22
N GLU A 555 -7.05 -10.67 -17.97
CA GLU A 555 -7.51 -11.89 -18.63
C GLU A 555 -7.48 -13.16 -17.79
N TYR A 556 -8.45 -14.06 -18.00
CA TYR A 556 -8.54 -15.33 -17.26
C TYR A 556 -8.67 -15.14 -15.74
N CYS A 557 -9.25 -14.03 -15.29
CA CYS A 557 -9.45 -13.74 -13.87
C CYS A 557 -10.86 -14.08 -13.42
N ARG A 558 -10.97 -14.56 -12.17
CA ARG A 558 -12.22 -14.82 -11.45
C ARG A 558 -12.32 -13.84 -10.27
N ILE A 559 -13.36 -13.03 -10.25
CA ILE A 559 -13.66 -12.10 -9.16
C ILE A 559 -15.01 -12.50 -8.58
N GLU A 560 -15.04 -12.94 -7.32
CA GLU A 560 -16.23 -13.46 -6.69
C GLU A 560 -16.42 -13.07 -5.23
N ASP A 561 -17.61 -13.29 -4.70
CA ASP A 561 -17.99 -13.14 -3.29
C ASP A 561 -17.59 -11.79 -2.68
N PHE A 562 -18.27 -10.73 -3.10
CA PHE A 562 -18.09 -9.38 -2.57
C PHE A 562 -19.40 -8.59 -2.34
N ILE A 563 -19.43 -7.67 -1.37
CA ILE A 563 -20.65 -6.98 -0.93
C ILE A 563 -20.51 -5.47 -0.86
N ASP A 564 -20.25 -4.83 -2.00
CA ASP A 564 -20.03 -3.38 -2.07
C ASP A 564 -21.33 -2.65 -2.52
N PRO A 565 -22.17 -2.12 -1.61
CA PRO A 565 -23.44 -1.47 -1.93
C PRO A 565 -23.26 -0.05 -2.50
N CYS A 566 -22.53 0.10 -3.60
CA CYS A 566 -22.32 1.38 -4.28
C CYS A 566 -22.50 1.33 -5.80
N ASP A 567 -22.47 2.52 -6.44
CA ASP A 567 -22.26 2.60 -7.90
C ASP A 567 -20.78 2.33 -8.21
N CYS A 568 -20.33 1.11 -7.95
CA CYS A 568 -18.97 0.56 -8.11
C CYS A 568 -19.06 -0.80 -8.83
N SER A 569 -18.00 -1.60 -8.95
CA SER A 569 -18.08 -2.86 -9.70
C SER A 569 -17.09 -3.91 -9.24
N GLY A 570 -17.26 -5.18 -9.62
CA GLY A 570 -16.20 -6.20 -9.44
C GLY A 570 -14.92 -5.81 -10.18
N ILE A 571 -15.02 -5.50 -11.48
CA ILE A 571 -13.94 -4.90 -12.28
C ILE A 571 -14.24 -3.43 -12.53
N ASN A 572 -13.42 -2.52 -12.01
CA ASN A 572 -13.65 -1.07 -12.13
C ASN A 572 -12.54 -0.36 -12.91
N ARG A 573 -12.92 0.44 -13.91
CA ARG A 573 -12.03 1.40 -14.58
C ARG A 573 -12.46 2.81 -14.20
N GLY A 574 -11.62 3.49 -13.43
CA GLY A 574 -11.82 4.91 -13.11
C GLY A 574 -11.71 5.82 -14.34
N ALA A 575 -11.87 7.13 -14.14
CA ALA A 575 -11.70 8.13 -15.18
C ALA A 575 -10.31 7.98 -15.83
N HIS A 576 -10.28 7.77 -17.16
CA HIS A 576 -9.08 7.45 -17.97
C HIS A 576 -8.57 6.00 -17.94
N GLY A 577 -9.26 5.12 -17.23
CA GLY A 577 -8.93 3.70 -17.18
C GLY A 577 -9.17 2.98 -18.51
N ALA A 578 -10.19 3.38 -19.27
CA ALA A 578 -10.66 2.68 -20.47
C ALA A 578 -9.72 2.80 -21.70
N VAL A 579 -8.97 3.90 -21.82
CA VAL A 579 -8.12 4.12 -23.01
C VAL A 579 -7.13 2.96 -23.20
N LYS A 580 -7.24 2.28 -24.35
CA LYS A 580 -6.39 1.14 -24.73
C LYS A 580 -6.38 0.03 -23.67
N SER A 581 -7.49 -0.13 -22.94
CA SER A 581 -7.65 -1.24 -22.00
C SER A 581 -8.37 -2.40 -22.66
N MET A 582 -7.97 -3.62 -22.34
CA MET A 582 -8.61 -4.86 -22.77
C MET A 582 -8.98 -5.68 -21.53
N THR A 583 -10.23 -6.12 -21.45
CA THR A 583 -10.72 -7.01 -20.41
C THR A 583 -11.36 -8.22 -21.10
N ARG A 584 -10.76 -9.41 -20.94
CA ARG A 584 -11.19 -10.59 -21.69
C ARG A 584 -11.12 -11.91 -20.95
N TYR A 585 -12.01 -12.84 -21.26
CA TYR A 585 -12.02 -14.18 -20.62
C TYR A 585 -12.06 -14.10 -19.09
N ASN A 586 -12.88 -13.21 -18.53
CA ASN A 586 -12.98 -13.07 -17.07
C ASN A 586 -14.38 -13.43 -16.58
N TRP A 587 -14.48 -13.74 -15.30
CA TRP A 587 -15.72 -14.05 -14.60
C TRP A 587 -15.87 -13.12 -13.40
N VAL A 588 -16.98 -12.39 -13.34
CA VAL A 588 -17.38 -11.62 -12.17
C VAL A 588 -18.65 -12.22 -11.62
N ILE A 589 -18.58 -12.73 -10.41
CA ILE A 589 -19.56 -13.62 -9.81
C ILE A 589 -19.93 -13.04 -8.44
N ASN A 590 -21.18 -13.18 -8.03
CA ASN A 590 -21.67 -12.83 -6.69
C ASN A 590 -21.17 -11.48 -6.12
N GLY A 591 -21.77 -10.39 -6.59
CA GLY A 591 -21.45 -9.03 -6.16
C GLY A 591 -22.69 -8.22 -5.79
N PRO A 592 -23.52 -8.67 -4.81
CA PRO A 592 -24.78 -8.00 -4.49
C PRO A 592 -24.52 -6.57 -4.01
N GLY A 593 -25.07 -5.60 -4.73
CA GLY A 593 -24.90 -4.16 -4.44
C GLY A 593 -24.14 -3.40 -5.53
N ALA A 594 -23.18 -4.06 -6.19
CA ALA A 594 -22.28 -3.44 -7.17
C ALA A 594 -22.67 -3.76 -8.63
N ASN A 595 -21.95 -3.18 -9.59
CA ASN A 595 -21.97 -3.62 -10.98
C ASN A 595 -21.01 -4.83 -11.16
N GLY A 596 -21.16 -5.65 -12.20
CA GLY A 596 -20.13 -6.65 -12.56
C GLY A 596 -18.87 -5.98 -13.11
N MET A 597 -19.05 -5.15 -14.15
CA MET A 597 -17.98 -4.33 -14.71
C MET A 597 -18.42 -2.87 -14.89
N ARG A 598 -17.49 -1.94 -14.72
CA ARG A 598 -17.74 -0.52 -14.97
C ARG A 598 -16.59 0.16 -15.70
N PHE A 599 -16.95 0.94 -16.71
CA PHE A 599 -16.15 2.08 -17.17
C PHE A 599 -16.76 3.34 -16.58
N ASP A 600 -15.96 4.05 -15.80
CA ASP A 600 -16.37 5.29 -15.15
C ASP A 600 -15.80 6.52 -15.85
N GLY A 601 -16.48 7.65 -15.69
CA GLY A 601 -16.06 8.96 -16.20
C GLY A 601 -16.16 10.04 -15.13
N GLY A 602 -15.43 11.14 -15.32
CA GLY A 602 -15.37 12.27 -14.38
C GLY A 602 -15.33 13.62 -15.09
N THR A 603 -15.56 14.69 -14.34
CA THR A 603 -15.67 16.08 -14.85
C THR A 603 -14.38 16.67 -15.40
N ILE A 604 -13.25 15.98 -15.25
CA ILE A 604 -11.91 16.47 -15.64
C ILE A 604 -11.26 15.60 -16.74
N GLY A 605 -12.00 14.76 -17.48
CA GLY A 605 -11.35 13.77 -18.34
C GLY A 605 -12.16 13.03 -19.41
N ALA A 606 -11.69 13.10 -20.66
CA ALA A 606 -12.22 12.40 -21.84
C ALA A 606 -11.74 10.93 -21.99
N GLY A 607 -11.08 10.36 -20.98
CA GLY A 607 -10.42 9.05 -21.09
C GLY A 607 -11.33 7.82 -20.93
N SER A 608 -12.65 8.00 -20.94
CA SER A 608 -13.63 6.90 -20.92
C SER A 608 -13.92 6.48 -22.36
N ARG A 609 -12.91 6.08 -23.14
CA ARG A 609 -13.07 5.77 -24.57
C ARG A 609 -12.15 4.64 -24.98
N ARG A 610 -12.48 3.92 -26.06
CA ARG A 610 -11.58 2.91 -26.68
C ARG A 610 -11.11 1.85 -25.69
N GLY A 611 -12.08 1.29 -24.99
CA GLY A 611 -11.89 0.14 -24.12
C GLY A 611 -12.53 -1.08 -24.76
N ASP A 612 -11.82 -2.19 -24.73
CA ASP A 612 -12.19 -3.45 -25.37
C ASP A 612 -12.63 -4.44 -24.30
N ILE A 613 -13.79 -5.05 -24.50
CA ILE A 613 -14.34 -6.06 -23.59
C ILE A 613 -14.80 -7.23 -24.44
N HIS A 614 -14.24 -8.42 -24.20
CA HIS A 614 -14.75 -9.61 -24.88
C HIS A 614 -14.69 -10.88 -24.03
N HIS A 615 -15.69 -11.76 -24.15
CA HIS A 615 -15.72 -13.02 -23.38
C HIS A 615 -15.70 -12.76 -21.86
N LEU A 616 -16.50 -11.80 -21.40
CA LEU A 616 -16.70 -11.51 -19.97
C LEU A 616 -18.05 -12.06 -19.53
N VAL A 617 -18.05 -12.75 -18.39
CA VAL A 617 -19.24 -13.26 -17.73
C VAL A 617 -19.51 -12.41 -16.47
N THR A 618 -20.72 -11.89 -16.32
CA THR A 618 -21.18 -11.26 -15.08
C THR A 618 -22.46 -11.94 -14.60
N LEU A 619 -22.48 -12.41 -13.36
CA LEU A 619 -23.65 -13.03 -12.71
C LEU A 619 -23.71 -12.73 -11.20
N GLY A 620 -24.89 -12.42 -10.64
CA GLY A 620 -25.01 -12.18 -9.20
C GLY A 620 -24.92 -10.72 -8.73
N GLN A 621 -24.89 -9.74 -9.64
CA GLN A 621 -24.68 -8.33 -9.29
C GLN A 621 -25.97 -7.49 -9.27
N ASN A 622 -25.91 -6.28 -8.69
CA ASN A 622 -26.99 -5.30 -8.78
C ASN A 622 -27.21 -4.84 -10.24
N ARG A 623 -26.13 -4.72 -11.01
CA ARG A 623 -26.13 -4.48 -12.46
C ARG A 623 -25.02 -5.32 -13.11
N GLY A 624 -25.21 -5.83 -14.32
CA GLY A 624 -24.17 -6.59 -15.01
C GLY A 624 -22.99 -5.72 -15.42
N MET A 625 -23.21 -4.77 -16.33
CA MET A 625 -22.15 -3.88 -16.80
C MET A 625 -22.67 -2.46 -16.96
N ARG A 626 -21.84 -1.48 -16.60
CA ARG A 626 -22.12 -0.06 -16.80
C ARG A 626 -20.95 0.62 -17.49
N LEU A 627 -21.08 0.82 -18.79
CA LEU A 627 -20.00 1.29 -19.66
C LEU A 627 -20.31 2.74 -20.07
N LYS A 628 -19.73 3.69 -19.35
CA LYS A 628 -19.74 5.10 -19.73
C LYS A 628 -18.63 5.35 -20.75
N GLY A 629 -18.87 6.26 -21.69
CA GLY A 629 -17.86 6.60 -22.67
C GLY A 629 -18.31 6.51 -24.12
N ASP A 630 -17.38 6.26 -25.03
CA ASP A 630 -17.65 6.06 -26.45
C ASP A 630 -16.49 5.33 -27.16
N TYR A 631 -16.71 4.86 -28.39
CA TYR A 631 -15.77 4.05 -29.17
C TYR A 631 -15.30 2.78 -28.44
N HIS A 632 -16.17 2.14 -27.67
CA HIS A 632 -15.87 0.86 -27.04
C HIS A 632 -16.11 -0.29 -28.02
N GLU A 633 -15.33 -1.35 -27.85
CA GLU A 633 -15.48 -2.60 -28.60
C GLU A 633 -15.96 -3.69 -27.64
N VAL A 634 -17.21 -4.14 -27.81
CA VAL A 634 -17.89 -4.99 -26.84
C VAL A 634 -18.43 -6.26 -27.51
N TYR A 635 -17.87 -7.42 -27.18
CA TYR A 635 -18.18 -8.67 -27.90
C TYR A 635 -18.34 -9.87 -26.98
N HIS A 636 -19.13 -10.87 -27.37
CA HIS A 636 -19.11 -12.19 -26.71
C HIS A 636 -19.37 -12.13 -25.20
N LEU A 637 -20.27 -11.26 -24.76
CA LEU A 637 -20.55 -11.09 -23.34
C LEU A 637 -21.70 -11.98 -22.88
N THR A 638 -21.63 -12.41 -21.63
CA THR A 638 -22.74 -13.08 -20.94
C THR A 638 -23.07 -12.29 -19.68
N SER A 639 -24.21 -11.60 -19.67
CA SER A 639 -24.69 -10.82 -18.52
C SER A 639 -26.08 -11.28 -18.14
N TYR A 640 -26.20 -11.88 -16.96
CA TYR A 640 -27.43 -12.52 -16.56
C TYR A 640 -27.57 -12.61 -15.04
N ASP A 641 -28.82 -12.70 -14.60
CA ASP A 641 -29.24 -12.78 -13.21
C ASP A 641 -28.68 -11.63 -12.37
N HIS A 642 -29.22 -10.44 -12.63
CA HIS A 642 -28.89 -9.22 -11.92
C HIS A 642 -30.16 -8.62 -11.30
N ILE A 643 -30.02 -7.68 -10.36
CA ILE A 643 -31.18 -6.99 -9.75
C ILE A 643 -31.87 -6.07 -10.75
N LYS A 644 -31.10 -5.14 -11.32
CA LYS A 644 -31.64 -3.95 -11.99
C LYS A 644 -31.41 -3.95 -13.49
N ARG A 645 -30.17 -4.17 -13.93
CA ARG A 645 -29.77 -3.98 -15.34
C ARG A 645 -28.78 -5.05 -15.79
N GLY A 646 -28.81 -5.37 -17.09
CA GLY A 646 -27.88 -6.31 -17.73
C GLY A 646 -26.63 -5.56 -18.12
N ILE A 647 -26.54 -5.21 -19.39
CA ILE A 647 -25.51 -4.32 -19.90
C ILE A 647 -26.11 -2.93 -20.11
N GLN A 648 -25.34 -1.91 -19.76
CA GLN A 648 -25.68 -0.51 -19.99
C GLN A 648 -24.53 0.17 -20.72
N LEU A 649 -24.71 0.41 -22.02
CA LEU A 649 -23.94 1.41 -22.76
C LEU A 649 -24.58 2.77 -22.47
N VAL A 650 -23.96 3.57 -21.62
CA VAL A 650 -24.56 4.83 -21.14
C VAL A 650 -24.63 5.86 -22.27
N GLU A 651 -25.78 6.49 -22.46
CA GLU A 651 -26.07 7.46 -23.55
C GLU A 651 -25.31 8.78 -23.47
N PHE A 652 -24.54 8.99 -22.40
CA PHE A 652 -23.73 10.19 -22.18
C PHE A 652 -22.31 9.84 -21.74
N LYS A 653 -21.40 10.81 -21.92
CA LYS A 653 -20.04 10.81 -21.37
C LYS A 653 -19.69 12.20 -20.81
N TYR A 654 -18.79 12.22 -19.84
CA TYR A 654 -18.38 13.42 -19.09
C TYR A 654 -17.26 14.19 -19.81
N ALA A 655 -17.30 15.52 -19.73
CA ALA A 655 -16.18 16.45 -19.93
C ALA A 655 -15.26 16.17 -21.14
N GLU A 656 -15.71 16.62 -22.31
CA GLU A 656 -14.94 16.56 -23.55
C GLU A 656 -14.23 17.89 -23.86
N PRO A 657 -13.01 17.89 -24.47
CA PRO A 657 -12.34 19.12 -24.85
C PRO A 657 -13.00 19.77 -26.08
N GLY A 658 -13.25 21.08 -26.01
CA GLY A 658 -13.57 21.92 -27.17
C GLY A 658 -14.83 21.47 -27.94
N GLU A 659 -14.69 21.32 -29.26
CA GLU A 659 -15.79 21.03 -30.20
C GLU A 659 -16.45 19.65 -29.99
N LEU A 660 -15.82 18.76 -29.22
CA LEU A 660 -16.40 17.47 -28.85
C LEU A 660 -17.42 17.62 -27.70
N ASN A 661 -17.44 18.77 -27.02
CA ASN A 661 -18.43 19.09 -26.00
C ASN A 661 -19.73 19.62 -26.60
N GLN A 662 -20.73 18.74 -26.69
CA GLN A 662 -22.02 19.03 -27.33
C GLN A 662 -23.13 19.46 -26.35
N GLY A 663 -22.85 19.58 -25.04
CA GLY A 663 -23.75 20.15 -24.02
C GLY A 663 -25.20 19.67 -24.09
N ILE A 664 -25.49 18.46 -23.58
CA ILE A 664 -26.83 17.87 -23.64
C ILE A 664 -27.65 18.04 -22.35
N GLY A 665 -28.21 19.23 -22.11
CA GLY A 665 -29.48 19.51 -21.38
C GLY A 665 -29.75 18.94 -19.96
N MET A 666 -28.93 18.04 -19.43
CA MET A 666 -28.92 17.60 -18.04
C MET A 666 -27.93 18.49 -17.30
N GLN A 667 -28.25 18.96 -16.08
CA GLN A 667 -27.40 19.88 -15.30
C GLN A 667 -25.90 19.46 -15.30
N GLY A 668 -25.10 20.02 -16.23
CA GLY A 668 -23.66 19.77 -16.39
C GLY A 668 -23.18 19.67 -17.85
N ASP A 669 -21.85 19.78 -18.05
CA ASP A 669 -21.14 19.68 -19.34
C ASP A 669 -21.08 18.23 -19.88
N TYR A 670 -22.23 17.68 -20.29
CA TYR A 670 -22.36 16.32 -20.82
C TYR A 670 -22.39 16.27 -22.35
N THR A 671 -21.95 15.15 -22.92
CA THR A 671 -22.00 14.88 -24.37
C THR A 671 -22.59 13.51 -24.68
N PRO A 672 -23.14 13.25 -25.88
CA PRO A 672 -23.60 11.92 -26.25
C PRO A 672 -22.49 10.86 -26.14
N GLY A 673 -22.80 9.77 -25.45
CA GLY A 673 -21.95 8.61 -25.23
C GLY A 673 -22.39 7.41 -26.07
N ASN A 674 -21.45 6.48 -26.27
CA ASN A 674 -21.64 5.18 -26.91
C ASN A 674 -22.25 5.19 -28.32
N ARG A 675 -22.23 6.34 -29.02
CA ARG A 675 -22.75 6.47 -30.40
C ARG A 675 -21.92 5.73 -31.44
N HIS A 676 -20.64 5.56 -31.14
CA HIS A 676 -19.66 4.93 -32.02
C HIS A 676 -19.12 3.63 -31.42
N SER A 677 -19.74 3.17 -30.33
CA SER A 677 -19.35 1.91 -29.71
C SER A 677 -20.03 0.76 -30.44
N VAL A 678 -19.36 -0.39 -30.46
CA VAL A 678 -19.84 -1.61 -31.10
C VAL A 678 -20.25 -2.60 -30.02
N ILE A 679 -21.40 -3.26 -30.20
CA ILE A 679 -21.82 -4.38 -29.36
C ILE A 679 -22.36 -5.53 -30.21
N LYS A 680 -21.77 -6.73 -30.10
CA LYS A 680 -22.20 -7.91 -30.88
C LYS A 680 -22.08 -9.21 -30.09
N ASN A 681 -22.73 -10.27 -30.58
CA ASN A 681 -22.59 -11.64 -30.07
C ASN A 681 -22.78 -11.73 -28.54
N THR A 682 -23.78 -11.07 -28.00
CA THR A 682 -23.91 -10.85 -26.55
C THR A 682 -25.24 -11.35 -26.02
N PHE A 683 -25.20 -12.07 -24.90
CA PHE A 683 -26.36 -12.60 -24.20
C PHE A 683 -26.71 -11.77 -22.97
N MET A 684 -27.97 -11.32 -22.90
CA MET A 684 -28.50 -10.51 -21.80
C MET A 684 -29.86 -11.03 -21.29
N GLY A 685 -29.87 -11.51 -20.06
CA GLY A 685 -31.03 -12.18 -19.48
C GLY A 685 -31.95 -11.36 -18.57
N ILE A 686 -31.96 -10.03 -18.68
CA ILE A 686 -32.78 -9.17 -17.80
C ILE A 686 -33.58 -8.11 -18.57
N LYS A 687 -34.49 -7.43 -17.87
CA LYS A 687 -35.50 -6.49 -18.37
C LYS A 687 -34.97 -5.19 -19.01
N THR A 688 -33.69 -4.83 -18.83
CA THR A 688 -33.19 -3.54 -19.36
C THR A 688 -31.86 -3.64 -20.07
N PHE A 689 -31.80 -2.98 -21.23
CA PHE A 689 -30.60 -2.83 -22.05
C PHE A 689 -30.60 -1.41 -22.64
N THR A 690 -29.76 -0.52 -22.10
CA THR A 690 -29.54 0.82 -22.69
C THR A 690 -28.43 0.69 -23.71
N CYS A 691 -28.73 1.08 -24.95
CA CYS A 691 -27.85 0.84 -26.07
C CYS A 691 -28.06 1.92 -27.14
N PRO A 692 -27.33 3.04 -27.10
CA PRO A 692 -27.48 4.15 -28.05
C PRO A 692 -26.68 3.94 -29.36
N THR A 693 -26.18 2.73 -29.60
CA THR A 693 -25.40 2.36 -30.80
C THR A 693 -26.31 1.79 -31.90
N PRO A 694 -25.99 2.03 -33.18
CA PRO A 694 -26.70 1.45 -34.32
C PRO A 694 -26.81 -0.09 -34.32
N ASP A 695 -25.92 -0.80 -33.62
CA ASP A 695 -26.04 -2.27 -33.51
C ASP A 695 -27.34 -2.70 -32.80
N CYS A 696 -28.00 -1.80 -32.05
CA CYS A 696 -29.23 -2.10 -31.31
C CYS A 696 -30.51 -1.64 -32.00
N TRP A 697 -30.42 -0.82 -33.06
CA TRP A 697 -31.59 -0.21 -33.70
C TRP A 697 -31.51 -0.32 -35.23
N PRO A 698 -32.62 -0.65 -35.91
CA PRO A 698 -32.65 -0.61 -37.37
C PRO A 698 -32.55 0.83 -37.86
N TYR A 699 -31.97 1.02 -39.06
CA TYR A 699 -31.87 2.34 -39.68
C TYR A 699 -33.23 2.80 -40.28
N PRO A 700 -33.61 4.08 -40.17
CA PRO A 700 -32.93 5.15 -39.43
C PRO A 700 -33.11 5.00 -37.92
N ASP A 701 -32.09 5.40 -37.15
CA ASP A 701 -32.09 5.29 -35.69
C ASP A 701 -33.36 5.92 -35.09
N SER A 702 -33.96 5.23 -34.12
CA SER A 702 -35.08 5.76 -33.33
C SER A 702 -34.69 7.11 -32.71
N GLU A 703 -35.38 8.18 -33.10
CA GLU A 703 -35.16 9.52 -32.54
C GLU A 703 -35.58 9.62 -31.06
N ASN A 704 -36.32 8.63 -30.53
CA ASN A 704 -37.00 8.75 -29.23
C ASN A 704 -36.82 7.58 -28.25
N ASP A 705 -36.16 6.48 -28.61
CA ASP A 705 -35.97 5.32 -27.70
C ASP A 705 -34.55 4.75 -27.85
N TRP A 706 -33.59 5.15 -26.99
CA TRP A 706 -32.26 4.49 -26.89
C TRP A 706 -32.17 3.52 -25.71
N ASN A 707 -33.33 3.19 -25.14
CA ASN A 707 -33.50 2.26 -24.04
C ASN A 707 -34.39 1.10 -24.48
N ASN A 708 -33.95 -0.13 -24.20
CA ASN A 708 -34.69 -1.38 -24.42
C ASN A 708 -35.07 -1.59 -25.89
N PRO A 709 -34.12 -1.95 -26.76
CA PRO A 709 -34.42 -2.27 -28.15
C PRO A 709 -35.47 -3.37 -28.23
N THR A 710 -36.43 -3.19 -29.14
CA THR A 710 -37.63 -4.03 -29.25
C THR A 710 -37.69 -4.85 -30.53
N ASP A 711 -36.74 -4.70 -31.46
CA ASP A 711 -36.67 -5.48 -32.69
C ASP A 711 -35.79 -6.72 -32.47
N PRO A 712 -36.39 -7.89 -32.18
CA PRO A 712 -35.61 -9.09 -31.94
C PRO A 712 -34.84 -9.58 -33.17
N PHE A 713 -35.33 -9.33 -34.39
CA PHE A 713 -34.67 -9.82 -35.60
C PHE A 713 -33.39 -9.04 -35.88
N HIS A 714 -33.44 -7.71 -35.77
CA HIS A 714 -32.24 -6.85 -35.90
C HIS A 714 -31.18 -7.21 -34.84
N LEU A 715 -31.60 -7.38 -33.59
CA LEU A 715 -30.70 -7.78 -32.51
C LEU A 715 -30.05 -9.14 -32.79
N LEU A 716 -30.84 -10.13 -33.25
CA LEU A 716 -30.33 -11.45 -33.61
C LEU A 716 -29.35 -11.42 -34.80
N GLU A 717 -29.55 -10.54 -35.78
CA GLU A 717 -28.59 -10.34 -36.89
C GLU A 717 -27.23 -9.84 -36.39
N GLN A 718 -27.20 -9.06 -35.30
CA GLN A 718 -25.96 -8.65 -34.62
C GLN A 718 -25.46 -9.70 -33.60
N GLY A 719 -26.11 -10.86 -33.51
CA GLY A 719 -25.83 -11.89 -32.51
C GLY A 719 -26.18 -11.46 -31.08
N ILE A 720 -27.01 -10.43 -30.91
CA ILE A 720 -27.45 -9.94 -29.61
C ILE A 720 -28.72 -10.68 -29.21
N TRP A 721 -28.63 -11.46 -28.15
CA TRP A 721 -29.78 -12.09 -27.51
C TRP A 721 -30.22 -11.23 -26.32
N PHE A 722 -31.40 -10.63 -26.43
CA PHE A 722 -31.98 -9.81 -25.36
C PHE A 722 -33.37 -10.33 -25.00
N SER A 723 -33.45 -11.00 -23.84
CA SER A 723 -34.68 -11.64 -23.31
C SER A 723 -35.97 -10.83 -23.49
N ARG A 724 -35.93 -9.51 -23.22
CA ARG A 724 -37.13 -8.67 -23.28
C ARG A 724 -37.64 -8.43 -24.71
N ALA A 725 -36.75 -8.34 -25.71
CA ALA A 725 -37.16 -8.26 -27.12
C ALA A 725 -37.79 -9.57 -27.61
N LEU A 726 -37.40 -10.69 -26.99
CA LEU A 726 -37.87 -12.05 -27.30
C LEU A 726 -39.07 -12.49 -26.44
N GLY A 727 -39.94 -11.56 -26.04
CA GLY A 727 -41.16 -11.91 -25.29
C GLY A 727 -40.95 -12.24 -23.81
N MET A 728 -39.84 -11.79 -23.21
CA MET A 728 -39.49 -12.01 -21.80
C MET A 728 -39.23 -13.47 -21.39
N ALA A 729 -38.63 -14.28 -22.26
CA ALA A 729 -37.97 -15.52 -21.82
C ALA A 729 -36.98 -15.17 -20.70
N LEU A 730 -37.26 -15.59 -19.46
CA LEU A 730 -36.45 -15.25 -18.30
C LEU A 730 -35.38 -16.33 -18.16
N PRO A 731 -34.08 -16.09 -18.46
CA PRO A 731 -33.11 -17.17 -18.35
C PRO A 731 -32.99 -17.73 -16.93
N HIS A 732 -33.49 -16.98 -15.92
CA HIS A 732 -33.73 -17.40 -14.54
C HIS A 732 -34.48 -18.72 -14.44
N ASN A 733 -35.53 -18.88 -15.23
CA ASN A 733 -36.37 -20.06 -15.19
C ASN A 733 -35.88 -21.13 -16.17
N GLU A 734 -35.03 -20.73 -17.11
CA GLU A 734 -34.67 -21.53 -18.27
C GLU A 734 -33.31 -22.22 -18.13
N LEU A 735 -32.40 -21.71 -17.30
CA LEU A 735 -31.08 -22.30 -17.07
C LEU A 735 -31.09 -23.26 -15.89
N ALA A 736 -30.30 -24.34 -15.97
CA ALA A 736 -30.23 -25.37 -14.93
C ALA A 736 -29.93 -24.78 -13.53
N ASP A 737 -29.17 -23.68 -13.47
CA ASP A 737 -28.77 -23.06 -12.21
C ASP A 737 -28.72 -21.50 -12.21
N PRO A 738 -29.83 -20.79 -11.91
CA PRO A 738 -29.81 -19.37 -11.55
C PRO A 738 -29.08 -19.05 -10.24
N TRP A 739 -28.55 -17.82 -10.13
CA TRP A 739 -27.61 -17.37 -9.09
C TRP A 739 -28.12 -16.24 -8.17
N TYR A 740 -28.44 -15.05 -8.70
CA TYR A 740 -28.61 -13.82 -7.91
C TYR A 740 -29.79 -13.91 -6.94
N LYS A 741 -30.97 -14.28 -7.43
CA LYS A 741 -32.17 -14.31 -6.58
C LYS A 741 -32.22 -15.54 -5.67
N THR A 742 -31.47 -16.60 -6.00
CA THR A 742 -31.50 -17.89 -5.31
C THR A 742 -30.46 -18.01 -4.21
N LEU A 743 -29.35 -17.27 -4.25
CA LEU A 743 -28.33 -17.31 -3.18
C LEU A 743 -28.45 -16.13 -2.21
N TYR A 744 -28.95 -14.98 -2.65
CA TYR A 744 -29.02 -13.76 -1.82
C TYR A 744 -30.42 -13.47 -1.26
N ALA A 745 -31.46 -14.21 -1.67
CA ALA A 745 -32.79 -14.00 -1.10
C ALA A 745 -32.89 -14.62 0.30
N GLU A 746 -33.55 -13.91 1.21
CA GLU A 746 -33.86 -14.40 2.56
C GLU A 746 -34.63 -15.72 2.51
N ASP A 747 -34.44 -16.60 3.49
CA ASP A 747 -35.10 -17.92 3.58
C ASP A 747 -36.63 -17.84 3.47
N SER A 748 -37.23 -16.73 3.91
CA SER A 748 -38.67 -16.46 3.79
C SER A 748 -39.15 -16.03 2.40
N SER A 749 -38.25 -15.90 1.42
CA SER A 749 -38.57 -15.42 0.09
C SER A 749 -39.49 -16.38 -0.65
N ALA A 750 -40.46 -15.79 -1.38
CA ALA A 750 -41.39 -16.54 -2.22
C ALA A 750 -40.68 -17.35 -3.32
N ILE A 751 -39.43 -17.02 -3.66
CA ILE A 751 -38.65 -17.76 -4.67
C ILE A 751 -38.44 -19.24 -4.29
N TYR A 752 -38.26 -19.53 -2.99
CA TYR A 752 -38.06 -20.89 -2.47
C TYR A 752 -39.38 -21.65 -2.23
N THR A 753 -40.53 -21.04 -2.53
CA THR A 753 -41.85 -21.64 -2.28
C THR A 753 -42.75 -21.67 -3.52
N VAL A 754 -42.53 -20.81 -4.52
CA VAL A 754 -43.45 -20.61 -5.65
C VAL A 754 -42.81 -20.84 -7.02
N GLU A 755 -41.49 -20.64 -7.19
CA GLU A 755 -40.82 -20.63 -8.51
C GLU A 755 -40.02 -21.91 -8.84
N GLY A 756 -40.31 -23.03 -8.17
CA GLY A 756 -39.75 -24.35 -8.50
C GLY A 756 -38.42 -24.69 -7.84
N TYR A 757 -37.95 -23.88 -6.88
CA TYR A 757 -36.82 -24.18 -6.01
C TYR A 757 -37.32 -24.56 -4.61
N PRO A 758 -37.39 -25.86 -4.24
CA PRO A 758 -37.99 -26.27 -2.97
C PRO A 758 -37.11 -26.02 -1.74
N TYR A 759 -35.89 -25.50 -1.90
CA TYR A 759 -34.95 -25.19 -0.82
C TYR A 759 -33.97 -24.07 -1.24
N HIS A 760 -33.46 -23.33 -0.24
CA HIS A 760 -32.34 -22.39 -0.41
C HIS A 760 -31.05 -23.19 -0.66
N PRO A 761 -30.31 -22.94 -1.76
CA PRO A 761 -29.04 -23.59 -2.03
C PRO A 761 -27.94 -23.08 -1.07
N THR A 762 -27.56 -23.91 -0.10
CA THR A 762 -26.46 -23.64 0.84
C THR A 762 -25.11 -24.20 0.36
N ASP A 763 -25.12 -24.99 -0.72
CA ASP A 763 -23.91 -25.60 -1.29
C ASP A 763 -23.24 -24.64 -2.27
N ARG A 764 -21.99 -24.27 -1.97
CA ARG A 764 -21.16 -23.37 -2.78
C ARG A 764 -20.30 -24.10 -3.80
N THR A 765 -20.30 -25.44 -3.83
CA THR A 765 -19.49 -26.25 -4.76
C THR A 765 -20.07 -26.31 -6.18
N GLN A 766 -20.81 -25.27 -6.57
CA GLN A 766 -21.65 -25.27 -7.76
C GLN A 766 -20.82 -25.18 -9.06
N ASP A 767 -21.02 -26.14 -9.96
CA ASP A 767 -20.52 -26.08 -11.33
C ASP A 767 -21.36 -25.05 -12.12
N TYR A 768 -20.68 -24.13 -12.82
CA TYR A 768 -21.34 -23.13 -13.67
C TYR A 768 -22.00 -23.76 -14.90
N ASP A 769 -23.17 -24.37 -14.73
CA ASP A 769 -23.91 -25.05 -15.80
C ASP A 769 -24.91 -24.12 -16.50
N PHE A 770 -24.43 -23.45 -17.54
CA PHE A 770 -25.23 -22.55 -18.38
C PHE A 770 -26.07 -23.29 -19.43
N ARG A 771 -26.29 -24.60 -19.31
CA ARG A 771 -27.16 -25.32 -20.23
C ARG A 771 -28.62 -25.01 -19.93
N PRO A 772 -29.45 -24.79 -20.96
CA PRO A 772 -30.88 -24.66 -20.73
C PRO A 772 -31.48 -25.96 -20.20
N ARG A 773 -32.51 -25.84 -19.36
CA ARG A 773 -33.30 -26.94 -18.82
C ARG A 773 -34.04 -27.67 -19.95
N LYS A 774 -34.37 -28.93 -19.71
CA LYS A 774 -35.26 -29.68 -20.60
C LYS A 774 -36.63 -28.98 -20.68
N GLY A 775 -37.08 -28.67 -21.89
CA GLY A 775 -38.33 -27.93 -22.13
C GLY A 775 -38.17 -26.40 -22.05
N SER A 776 -36.93 -25.92 -22.11
CA SER A 776 -36.62 -24.50 -22.07
C SER A 776 -37.03 -23.78 -23.35
N SER A 777 -37.61 -22.58 -23.21
CA SER A 777 -37.86 -21.66 -24.32
C SER A 777 -36.59 -21.02 -24.92
N LEU A 778 -35.40 -21.36 -24.40
CA LEU A 778 -34.12 -20.98 -25.01
C LEU A 778 -33.69 -22.00 -26.08
N ILE A 779 -34.27 -23.21 -26.07
CA ILE A 779 -33.96 -24.28 -27.01
C ILE A 779 -35.01 -24.35 -28.13
N ASP A 780 -36.29 -24.17 -27.79
CA ASP A 780 -37.43 -24.10 -28.71
C ASP A 780 -37.59 -22.70 -29.34
#